data_AF-A0A2A2DTN9-F1
#
_entry.id   AF-A0A2A2DTN9-F1
#
_cell.length_a   1.000
_cell.length_b   1.000
_cell.length_c   1.000
_cell.angle_alpha   90.00
_cell.angle_beta   90.00
_cell.angle_gamma   90.00
#
_symmetry.space_group_name_H-M   'P 1'
#
loop_
_entity.id
_entity.type
_entity.pdbx_description
1 polymer ?
#
loop_
_entity_poly.entity_id
_entity_poly.type
_entity_poly.pdbx_seq_one_letter_code
_entity_poly.pdbx_strand_id
1 'polypeptide(L)'
;MKRVLTILAVLIIVLVAGGGWYVYSKQPTRQGQVALQHLQGSVTVRYDERGVPHIRAENETDLYRALGYVHAQDRLFQMEAMRRLARGELAEVLGPKLIDTDKLFRSLRIRERADSYVAALDRQSPAWKALQAYLDGINQYQDSHAAPAEFDVLGIPKRPFTAEDSISIAGYMAYSFAAAFRTEPLLTYVRDQLGAEYLTIFDLDWQPKGVLAKRRANPAPALTANDWKDLNALARLSEHALADNGLPQFEGSNAWVIAGSRSKSGKPLLAGDPHIRFSAPSVWYEAHLSAPGFELYGYHQALVPFAFLGHNLDFGWSLTMFQNDDLDLIAEKVNPENPNQVWYRGNWTDLVNTEQQIAVKGQPPVTLPLRQSPHGPIINDALGTAAGKTPVAMWWAFLETPNPILDGFYQLNRADTLAKARAASAKVQAPGLNIVYANAKGDIGWWASALLPKRPAGVKPGFILDGSTPQADKEGFYPFSANPQEENPARGYIVSANFQPVSPTGMEIPGYYNLADRGQQLNRQLSDKNVKWDNESGQKLQLGTTTDYGPRLLAPLLPVLREGVSDPAELKLVEQLAQWTGDYPLDSISATLFNQFLFNLADAAMRDELGNDFFETLLPTRVIDAALPRLAASADSPWWDNRNTSGKETRADTVKVAWQASMAHLNTTLGADSAQWQWGKAHTLTHGHPLGTQKPLERIFNVGPFAAPGTHEVPNNLSAKIGPAPWPVTYGPSTRRLIDFADPAHSLTINPVGQSGVPFDRHYDDQSEAYIEGVYYQAYLNDEEVTANTRSTLKLLPARSGQ
;
A
#
# COMPACT_ATOMS: atom_id res chain seq x y z
N MET A 1 -8.14 4.20 59.28
CA MET A 1 -8.82 3.56 58.14
C MET A 1 -9.78 4.53 57.41
N LYS A 2 -10.84 5.07 58.02
CA LYS A 2 -11.80 5.98 57.35
C LYS A 2 -11.15 7.21 56.66
N ARG A 3 -10.25 7.94 57.34
CA ARG A 3 -9.56 9.11 56.76
C ARG A 3 -8.69 8.77 55.55
N VAL A 4 -7.99 7.63 55.59
CA VAL A 4 -7.16 7.14 54.48
C VAL A 4 -8.04 6.76 53.29
N LEU A 5 -9.17 6.09 53.52
CA LEU A 5 -10.14 5.76 52.48
C LEU A 5 -10.78 7.01 51.87
N THR A 6 -11.10 8.03 52.67
CA THR A 6 -11.61 9.31 52.16
C THR A 6 -10.56 10.05 51.32
N ILE A 7 -9.30 10.10 51.76
CA ILE A 7 -8.22 10.71 50.98
C ILE A 7 -8.00 9.96 49.66
N LEU A 8 -7.98 8.63 49.69
CA LEU A 8 -7.88 7.80 48.49
C LEU A 8 -9.07 8.04 47.55
N ALA A 9 -10.29 8.11 48.07
CA ALA A 9 -11.48 8.40 47.27
C ALA A 9 -11.42 9.79 46.61
N VAL A 10 -10.99 10.82 47.36
CA VAL A 10 -10.81 12.18 46.81
C VAL A 10 -9.71 12.19 45.75
N LEU A 11 -8.58 11.50 45.97
CA LEU A 11 -7.51 11.39 45.00
C LEU A 11 -7.97 10.70 43.71
N ILE A 12 -8.73 9.61 43.82
CA ILE A 12 -9.31 8.92 42.66
C ILE A 12 -10.25 9.85 41.90
N ILE A 13 -11.14 10.58 42.59
CA ILE A 13 -12.05 11.53 41.94
C ILE A 13 -11.27 12.62 41.20
N VAL A 14 -10.22 13.18 41.81
CA VAL A 14 -9.37 14.21 41.18
C VAL A 14 -8.64 13.65 39.97
N LEU A 15 -8.11 12.43 40.05
CA LEU A 15 -7.43 11.77 38.92
C LEU A 15 -8.39 11.47 37.76
N VAL A 16 -9.61 10.99 38.07
CA VAL A 16 -10.64 10.73 37.06
C VAL A 16 -11.12 12.03 36.41
N ALA A 17 -11.37 13.07 37.21
CA ALA A 17 -11.77 14.37 36.69
C ALA A 17 -10.67 15.02 35.84
N GLY A 18 -9.41 14.93 36.29
CA GLY A 18 -8.25 15.43 35.56
C GLY A 18 -8.00 14.67 34.26
N GLY A 19 -8.10 13.35 34.28
CA GLY A 19 -8.00 12.50 33.09
C GLY A 19 -9.15 12.75 32.10
N GLY A 20 -10.37 12.89 32.60
CA GLY A 20 -11.54 13.22 31.78
C GLY A 20 -11.42 14.60 31.13
N TRP A 21 -10.97 15.62 31.88
CA TRP A 21 -10.69 16.95 31.32
C TRP A 21 -9.57 16.91 30.28
N TYR A 22 -8.49 16.16 30.55
CA TYR A 22 -7.40 15.97 29.61
C TYR A 22 -7.92 15.41 28.28
N VAL A 23 -8.63 14.27 28.31
CA VAL A 23 -9.21 13.66 27.09
C VAL A 23 -10.16 14.62 26.39
N TYR A 24 -11.07 15.26 27.12
CA TYR A 24 -12.02 16.22 26.57
C TYR A 24 -11.34 17.38 25.84
N SER A 25 -10.25 17.92 26.40
CA SER A 25 -9.50 19.03 25.82
C SER A 25 -8.81 18.71 24.48
N LYS A 26 -8.68 17.41 24.14
CA LYS A 26 -8.09 16.92 22.90
C LYS A 26 -9.13 16.58 21.83
N GLN A 27 -10.42 16.60 22.16
CA GLN A 27 -11.47 16.17 21.24
C GLN A 27 -11.69 17.17 20.09
N PRO A 28 -12.10 16.70 18.90
CA PRO A 28 -12.47 17.54 17.77
C PRO A 28 -13.57 18.58 18.08
N THR A 29 -13.42 19.81 17.58
CA THR A 29 -14.44 20.88 17.70
C THR A 29 -15.36 20.91 16.48
N ARG A 30 -16.35 20.01 16.45
CA ARG A 30 -17.27 19.86 15.31
C ARG A 30 -18.53 20.75 15.35
N GLN A 31 -18.58 21.70 16.29
CA GLN A 31 -19.74 22.57 16.47
C GLN A 31 -19.35 23.99 16.88
N GLY A 32 -20.18 24.96 16.52
CA GLY A 32 -20.05 26.35 16.94
C GLY A 32 -19.44 27.25 15.86
N GLN A 33 -18.71 28.29 16.28
CA GLN A 33 -18.10 29.26 15.39
C GLN A 33 -16.62 29.44 15.76
N VAL A 34 -15.75 29.40 14.77
CA VAL A 34 -14.31 29.64 14.94
C VAL A 34 -13.87 30.71 13.94
N ALA A 35 -13.07 31.67 14.41
CA ALA A 35 -12.44 32.64 13.54
C ALA A 35 -11.19 32.02 12.90
N LEU A 36 -11.09 32.10 11.57
CA LEU A 36 -9.94 31.61 10.81
C LEU A 36 -9.35 32.78 10.02
N GLN A 37 -8.02 32.92 10.07
CA GLN A 37 -7.29 33.92 9.32
C GLN A 37 -7.34 33.62 7.82
N HIS A 38 -7.24 34.67 7.01
CA HIS A 38 -7.18 34.61 5.55
C HIS A 38 -8.40 34.03 4.82
N LEU A 39 -9.53 33.82 5.53
CA LEU A 39 -10.80 33.56 4.87
C LEU A 39 -11.34 34.84 4.21
N GLN A 40 -11.81 34.71 2.97
CA GLN A 40 -12.47 35.79 2.24
C GLN A 40 -13.98 35.84 2.56
N GLY A 41 -14.58 34.67 2.79
CA GLY A 41 -15.97 34.50 3.19
C GLY A 41 -16.14 33.47 4.30
N SER A 42 -17.36 33.34 4.82
CA SER A 42 -17.65 32.30 5.81
C SER A 42 -17.71 30.92 5.16
N VAL A 43 -17.19 29.91 5.85
CA VAL A 43 -17.29 28.50 5.45
C VAL A 43 -18.19 27.76 6.45
N THR A 44 -19.10 26.94 5.95
CA THR A 44 -19.93 26.06 6.79
C THR A 44 -19.45 24.62 6.63
N VAL A 45 -19.20 23.96 7.75
CA VAL A 45 -18.87 22.53 7.80
C VAL A 45 -19.98 21.82 8.56
N ARG A 46 -20.70 20.95 7.87
CA ARG A 46 -21.69 20.04 8.48
C ARG A 46 -21.06 18.67 8.63
N TYR A 47 -21.21 18.04 9.79
CA TYR A 47 -20.71 16.69 10.04
C TYR A 47 -21.87 15.70 10.06
N ASP A 48 -21.79 14.63 9.28
CA ASP A 48 -22.77 13.55 9.27
C ASP A 48 -22.65 12.63 10.50
N GLU A 49 -23.44 11.56 10.55
CA GLU A 49 -23.42 10.56 11.63
C GLU A 49 -22.13 9.75 11.72
N ARG A 50 -21.30 9.72 10.67
CA ARG A 50 -19.99 9.05 10.63
C ARG A 50 -18.83 10.04 10.84
N GLY A 51 -19.15 11.32 11.04
CA GLY A 51 -18.17 12.38 11.25
C GLY A 51 -17.54 12.91 9.96
N VAL A 52 -18.09 12.59 8.78
CA VAL A 52 -17.59 13.10 7.50
C VAL A 52 -17.94 14.59 7.38
N PRO A 53 -16.96 15.47 7.08
CA PRO A 53 -17.22 16.88 6.87
C PRO A 53 -17.79 17.16 5.46
N HIS A 54 -18.92 17.84 5.42
CA HIS A 54 -19.47 18.50 4.24
C HIS A 54 -19.18 19.99 4.31
N ILE A 55 -18.14 20.42 3.56
CA ILE A 55 -17.56 21.75 3.56
C ILE A 55 -18.17 22.56 2.42
N ARG A 56 -18.87 23.64 2.75
CA ARG A 56 -19.45 24.59 1.80
C ARG A 56 -18.81 25.96 1.96
N ALA A 57 -18.20 26.46 0.89
CA ALA A 57 -17.54 27.77 0.83
C ALA A 57 -18.01 28.58 -0.39
N GLU A 58 -17.74 29.89 -0.39
CA GLU A 58 -18.06 30.77 -1.53
C GLU A 58 -16.94 30.79 -2.59
N ASN A 59 -15.77 30.24 -2.27
CA ASN A 59 -14.64 30.12 -3.18
C ASN A 59 -13.76 28.92 -2.80
N GLU A 60 -13.02 28.39 -3.76
CA GLU A 60 -12.17 27.21 -3.54
C GLU A 60 -10.98 27.46 -2.59
N THR A 61 -10.47 28.69 -2.51
CA THR A 61 -9.33 28.99 -1.60
C THR A 61 -9.74 28.78 -0.15
N ASP A 62 -10.89 29.31 0.24
CA ASP A 62 -11.47 29.11 1.57
C ASP A 62 -11.90 27.67 1.80
N LEU A 63 -12.38 26.98 0.75
CA LEU A 63 -12.72 25.55 0.79
C LEU A 63 -11.52 24.68 1.17
N TYR A 64 -10.37 24.85 0.48
CA TYR A 64 -9.17 24.08 0.78
C TYR A 64 -8.56 24.45 2.13
N ARG A 65 -8.63 25.72 2.54
CA ARG A 65 -8.22 26.14 3.88
C ARG A 65 -9.06 25.49 4.97
N ALA A 66 -10.38 25.47 4.80
CA ALA A 66 -11.28 24.78 5.72
C ALA A 66 -11.01 23.27 5.75
N LEU A 67 -10.78 22.64 4.58
CA LEU A 67 -10.38 21.23 4.50
C LEU A 67 -9.12 20.97 5.32
N GLY A 68 -8.09 21.80 5.19
CA GLY A 68 -6.86 21.67 5.97
C GLY A 68 -7.09 21.74 7.47
N TYR A 69 -7.90 22.71 7.90
CA TYR A 69 -8.25 22.91 9.30
C TYR A 69 -8.98 21.69 9.89
N VAL A 70 -10.03 21.18 9.22
CA VAL A 70 -10.81 20.05 9.75
C VAL A 70 -10.08 18.72 9.58
N HIS A 71 -9.23 18.56 8.55
CA HIS A 71 -8.43 17.36 8.39
C HIS A 71 -7.35 17.29 9.50
N ALA A 72 -6.72 18.41 9.85
CA ALA A 72 -5.81 18.47 11.00
C ALA A 72 -6.54 18.16 12.32
N GLN A 73 -7.77 18.64 12.48
CA GLN A 73 -8.58 18.36 13.66
C GLN A 73 -8.68 16.86 13.97
N ASP A 74 -8.88 16.04 12.94
CA ASP A 74 -9.05 14.61 13.10
C ASP A 74 -7.73 13.81 12.97
N ARG A 75 -6.74 14.33 12.22
CA ARG A 75 -5.57 13.54 11.75
C ARG A 75 -4.20 14.16 12.03
N LEU A 76 -4.09 15.17 12.90
CA LEU A 76 -2.81 15.90 13.12
C LEU A 76 -1.63 14.98 13.49
N PHE A 77 -1.83 13.94 14.32
CA PHE A 77 -0.77 12.97 14.62
C PHE A 77 -0.39 12.09 13.42
N GLN A 78 -1.36 11.65 12.63
CA GLN A 78 -1.11 10.89 11.39
C GLN A 78 -0.29 11.74 10.40
N MET A 79 -0.63 13.02 10.25
CA MET A 79 0.13 13.99 9.45
C MET A 79 1.59 14.13 9.94
N GLU A 80 1.78 14.25 11.24
CA GLU A 80 3.10 14.35 11.87
C GLU A 80 3.97 13.12 11.61
N ALA A 81 3.42 11.93 11.85
CA ALA A 81 4.13 10.67 11.65
C ALA A 81 4.50 10.48 10.16
N MET A 82 3.57 10.78 9.24
CA MET A 82 3.80 10.63 7.81
C MET A 82 4.87 11.58 7.28
N ARG A 83 4.86 12.87 7.67
CA ARG A 83 5.93 13.80 7.22
C ARG A 83 7.30 13.37 7.71
N ARG A 84 7.39 12.86 8.95
CA ARG A 84 8.65 12.43 9.54
C ARG A 84 9.18 11.16 8.88
N LEU A 85 8.32 10.17 8.63
CA LEU A 85 8.73 9.00 7.86
C LEU A 85 9.25 9.40 6.48
N ALA A 86 8.43 10.12 5.71
CA ALA A 86 8.75 10.46 4.33
C ALA A 86 10.04 11.30 4.18
N ARG A 87 10.39 12.05 5.22
CA ARG A 87 11.61 12.89 5.25
C ARG A 87 12.78 12.26 5.98
N GLY A 88 12.65 11.08 6.60
CA GLY A 88 13.68 10.43 7.42
C GLY A 88 13.99 11.18 8.72
N GLU A 89 12.96 11.45 9.52
CA GLU A 89 12.98 12.25 10.76
C GLU A 89 12.25 11.57 11.94
N LEU A 90 12.06 10.26 11.90
CA LEU A 90 11.38 9.52 12.97
C LEU A 90 12.24 9.35 14.22
N ALA A 91 13.55 9.17 14.07
CA ALA A 91 14.49 8.99 15.19
C ALA A 91 14.55 10.24 16.09
N GLU A 92 14.23 11.42 15.56
CA GLU A 92 14.16 12.68 16.31
C GLU A 92 13.14 12.61 17.45
N VAL A 93 12.03 11.88 17.27
CA VAL A 93 10.91 11.84 18.23
C VAL A 93 10.66 10.46 18.84
N LEU A 94 11.06 9.38 18.15
CA LEU A 94 10.91 7.99 18.61
C LEU A 94 12.24 7.36 19.08
N GLY A 95 13.36 8.04 18.84
CA GLY A 95 14.67 7.68 19.39
C GLY A 95 15.48 6.69 18.54
N PRO A 96 16.56 6.14 19.13
CA PRO A 96 17.65 5.52 18.37
C PRO A 96 17.26 4.25 17.60
N LYS A 97 16.16 3.59 17.96
CA LYS A 97 15.68 2.40 17.24
C LYS A 97 15.30 2.67 15.78
N LEU A 98 15.01 3.93 15.43
CA LEU A 98 14.60 4.30 14.07
C LEU A 98 15.69 5.01 13.28
N ILE A 99 16.94 5.03 13.77
CA ILE A 99 18.06 5.63 13.04
C ILE A 99 18.24 4.95 11.67
N ASP A 100 18.17 3.63 11.61
CA ASP A 100 18.40 2.92 10.35
C ASP A 100 17.23 3.09 9.35
N THR A 101 16.00 3.24 9.85
CA THR A 101 14.86 3.69 9.03
C THR A 101 15.11 5.09 8.46
N ASP A 102 15.52 6.04 9.30
CA ASP A 102 15.81 7.40 8.83
C ASP A 102 16.96 7.41 7.81
N LYS A 103 18.04 6.67 8.06
CA LYS A 103 19.15 6.52 7.11
C LYS A 103 18.69 5.99 5.76
N LEU A 104 17.86 4.95 5.76
CA LEU A 104 17.29 4.40 4.53
C LEU A 104 16.53 5.50 3.76
N PHE A 105 15.60 6.20 4.41
CA PHE A 105 14.83 7.26 3.78
C PHE A 105 15.67 8.45 3.31
N ARG A 106 16.76 8.79 4.01
CA ARG A 106 17.74 9.78 3.54
C ARG A 106 18.48 9.31 2.29
N SER A 107 18.87 8.04 2.22
CA SER A 107 19.55 7.46 1.06
C SER A 107 18.67 7.40 -0.18
N LEU A 108 17.34 7.32 -0.01
CA LEU A 108 16.37 7.35 -1.13
C LEU A 108 16.22 8.72 -1.81
N ARG A 109 16.75 9.81 -1.21
CA ARG A 109 16.67 11.19 -1.75
C ARG A 109 15.25 11.76 -1.91
N ILE A 110 14.25 11.21 -1.21
CA ILE A 110 12.85 11.68 -1.29
C ILE A 110 12.74 13.15 -0.87
N ARG A 111 13.43 13.53 0.22
CA ARG A 111 13.43 14.91 0.73
C ARG A 111 13.98 15.89 -0.29
N GLU A 112 15.16 15.63 -0.82
CA GLU A 112 15.84 16.49 -1.79
C GLU A 112 15.01 16.63 -3.07
N ARG A 113 14.36 15.53 -3.49
CA ARG A 113 13.44 15.55 -4.63
C ARG A 113 12.21 16.41 -4.35
N ALA A 114 11.60 16.31 -3.17
CA ALA A 114 10.47 17.14 -2.78
C ALA A 114 10.84 18.63 -2.70
N ASP A 115 11.99 18.95 -2.10
CA ASP A 115 12.48 20.31 -1.94
C ASP A 115 12.73 20.95 -3.33
N SER A 116 13.37 20.22 -4.26
CA SER A 116 13.59 20.70 -5.65
C SER A 116 12.30 20.80 -6.47
N TYR A 117 11.36 19.87 -6.29
CA TYR A 117 10.05 19.92 -6.95
C TYR A 117 9.29 21.18 -6.55
N VAL A 118 9.20 21.47 -5.25
CA VAL A 118 8.51 22.67 -4.75
C VAL A 118 9.20 23.95 -5.22
N ALA A 119 10.54 23.97 -5.27
CA ALA A 119 11.28 25.11 -5.79
C ALA A 119 10.95 25.42 -7.26
N ALA A 120 10.65 24.39 -8.07
CA ALA A 120 10.33 24.51 -9.49
C ALA A 120 8.83 24.74 -9.80
N LEU A 121 7.93 24.62 -8.81
CA LEU A 121 6.49 24.80 -9.03
C LEU A 121 6.13 26.24 -9.41
N ASP A 122 5.21 26.37 -10.37
CA ASP A 122 4.57 27.65 -10.67
C ASP A 122 3.71 28.09 -9.48
N ARG A 123 4.17 29.13 -8.77
CA ARG A 123 3.49 29.70 -7.60
C ARG A 123 2.16 30.39 -7.95
N GLN A 124 1.85 30.56 -9.22
CA GLN A 124 0.56 31.08 -9.67
C GLN A 124 -0.43 29.99 -10.07
N SER A 125 0.01 28.74 -10.15
CA SER A 125 -0.86 27.63 -10.56
C SER A 125 -2.00 27.43 -9.56
N PRO A 126 -3.21 27.04 -10.02
CA PRO A 126 -4.32 26.75 -9.13
C PRO A 126 -4.00 25.62 -8.12
N ALA A 127 -3.25 24.60 -8.55
CA ALA A 127 -2.86 23.50 -7.69
C ALA A 127 -1.94 23.96 -6.54
N TRP A 128 -0.99 24.86 -6.82
CA TRP A 128 -0.15 25.47 -5.80
C TRP A 128 -0.96 26.29 -4.78
N LYS A 129 -1.87 27.15 -5.27
CA LYS A 129 -2.71 28.00 -4.41
C LYS A 129 -3.61 27.17 -3.49
N ALA A 130 -4.19 26.09 -4.02
CA ALA A 130 -4.99 25.16 -3.23
C ALA A 130 -4.16 24.44 -2.15
N LEU A 131 -2.95 23.97 -2.49
CA LEU A 131 -2.03 23.36 -1.52
C LEU A 131 -1.65 24.33 -0.39
N GLN A 132 -1.33 25.58 -0.74
CA GLN A 132 -0.98 26.59 0.27
C GLN A 132 -2.15 26.93 1.20
N ALA A 133 -3.37 27.06 0.64
CA ALA A 133 -4.55 27.30 1.45
C ALA A 133 -4.81 26.14 2.42
N TYR A 134 -4.70 24.89 1.95
CA TYR A 134 -4.82 23.69 2.78
C TYR A 134 -3.78 23.66 3.91
N LEU A 135 -2.51 23.92 3.62
CA LEU A 135 -1.46 23.97 4.64
C LEU A 135 -1.66 25.10 5.66
N ASP A 136 -2.12 26.27 5.21
CA ASP A 136 -2.50 27.38 6.10
C ASP A 136 -3.60 26.96 7.08
N GLY A 137 -4.60 26.21 6.62
CA GLY A 137 -5.65 25.63 7.47
C GLY A 137 -5.11 24.66 8.53
N ILE A 138 -4.23 23.74 8.13
CA ILE A 138 -3.58 22.79 9.06
C ILE A 138 -2.80 23.54 10.14
N ASN A 139 -1.97 24.50 9.73
CA ASN A 139 -1.11 25.26 10.64
C ASN A 139 -1.94 26.10 11.61
N GLN A 140 -3.01 26.74 11.13
CA GLN A 140 -3.92 27.48 12.01
C GLN A 140 -4.62 26.58 13.05
N TYR A 141 -5.02 25.35 12.69
CA TYR A 141 -5.54 24.40 13.67
C TYR A 141 -4.46 24.04 14.72
N GLN A 142 -3.27 23.64 14.25
CA GLN A 142 -2.15 23.27 15.13
C GLN A 142 -1.79 24.38 16.12
N ASP A 143 -1.77 25.64 15.68
CA ASP A 143 -1.35 26.78 16.51
C ASP A 143 -2.40 27.18 17.55
N SER A 144 -3.69 26.99 17.24
CA SER A 144 -4.79 27.44 18.09
C SER A 144 -5.34 26.37 19.06
N HIS A 145 -5.01 25.08 18.86
CA HIS A 145 -5.59 23.97 19.64
C HIS A 145 -4.55 23.23 20.49
N ALA A 146 -5.01 22.51 21.51
CA ALA A 146 -4.16 21.59 22.25
C ALA A 146 -3.57 20.53 21.31
N ALA A 147 -2.29 20.16 21.52
CA ALA A 147 -1.68 19.09 20.74
C ALA A 147 -2.39 17.75 21.02
N PRO A 148 -2.55 16.83 20.06
CA PRO A 148 -3.07 15.48 20.32
C PRO A 148 -2.30 14.78 21.45
N ALA A 149 -2.92 13.79 22.10
CA ALA A 149 -2.32 13.10 23.25
C ALA A 149 -0.96 12.46 22.90
N GLU A 150 -0.82 12.00 21.67
CA GLU A 150 0.39 11.43 21.11
C GLU A 150 1.57 12.41 21.13
N PHE A 151 1.32 13.71 20.90
CA PHE A 151 2.36 14.74 20.98
C PHE A 151 2.88 14.91 22.41
N ASP A 152 1.99 14.91 23.40
CA ASP A 152 2.38 15.04 24.81
C ASP A 152 3.15 13.80 25.28
N VAL A 153 2.66 12.60 24.94
CA VAL A 153 3.28 11.31 25.31
C VAL A 153 4.67 11.16 24.68
N LEU A 154 4.82 11.56 23.42
CA LEU A 154 6.08 11.43 22.69
C LEU A 154 6.99 12.66 22.84
N GLY A 155 6.51 13.75 23.42
CA GLY A 155 7.25 15.01 23.53
C GLY A 155 7.56 15.63 22.17
N ILE A 156 6.61 15.56 21.23
CA ILE A 156 6.78 16.08 19.86
C ILE A 156 6.60 17.60 19.87
N PRO A 157 7.59 18.39 19.42
CA PRO A 157 7.41 19.82 19.25
C PRO A 157 6.53 20.12 18.04
N LYS A 158 5.60 21.06 18.19
CA LYS A 158 4.84 21.59 17.04
C LYS A 158 5.79 22.38 16.12
N ARG A 159 5.79 22.03 14.83
CA ARG A 159 6.42 22.82 13.76
C ARG A 159 5.45 22.99 12.58
N PRO A 160 5.49 24.12 11.86
CA PRO A 160 4.61 24.32 10.69
C PRO A 160 4.78 23.20 9.66
N PHE A 161 3.67 22.81 9.04
CA PHE A 161 3.64 21.94 7.87
C PHE A 161 3.91 22.76 6.60
N THR A 162 4.75 22.22 5.72
CA THR A 162 5.17 22.90 4.49
C THR A 162 4.77 22.13 3.22
N ALA A 163 4.93 22.75 2.06
CA ALA A 163 4.65 22.07 0.78
C ALA A 163 5.61 20.90 0.55
N GLU A 164 6.84 21.00 1.02
CA GLU A 164 7.85 19.95 0.95
C GLU A 164 7.42 18.74 1.79
N ASP A 165 6.78 18.94 2.95
CA ASP A 165 6.19 17.84 3.74
C ASP A 165 5.12 17.10 2.89
N SER A 166 4.20 17.83 2.25
CA SER A 166 3.16 17.24 1.39
C SER A 166 3.72 16.50 0.16
N ILE A 167 4.70 17.07 -0.53
CA ILE A 167 5.31 16.43 -1.71
C ILE A 167 6.16 15.22 -1.31
N SER A 168 6.76 15.23 -0.11
CA SER A 168 7.47 14.06 0.42
C SER A 168 6.54 12.86 0.58
N ILE A 169 5.25 13.07 0.90
CA ILE A 169 4.26 11.98 0.96
C ILE A 169 4.10 11.26 -0.38
N ALA A 170 4.15 11.99 -1.50
CA ALA A 170 4.11 11.38 -2.83
C ALA A 170 5.35 10.51 -3.10
N GLY A 171 6.53 10.92 -2.62
CA GLY A 171 7.75 10.11 -2.69
C GLY A 171 7.71 8.88 -1.78
N TYR A 172 7.14 8.99 -0.58
CA TYR A 172 6.88 7.83 0.28
C TYR A 172 5.92 6.84 -0.39
N MET A 173 4.80 7.34 -0.95
CA MET A 173 3.86 6.52 -1.72
C MET A 173 4.60 5.81 -2.87
N ALA A 174 5.44 6.53 -3.61
CA ALA A 174 6.22 5.94 -4.69
C ALA A 174 7.17 4.83 -4.18
N TYR A 175 7.87 5.08 -3.07
CA TYR A 175 8.77 4.09 -2.48
C TYR A 175 8.02 2.85 -1.96
N SER A 176 6.80 2.99 -1.43
CA SER A 176 6.00 1.85 -1.00
C SER A 176 5.69 0.84 -2.14
N PHE A 177 5.89 1.25 -3.41
CA PHE A 177 5.71 0.41 -4.60
C PHE A 177 7.02 -0.27 -5.05
N ALA A 178 8.17 0.09 -4.46
CA ALA A 178 9.51 -0.33 -4.86
C ALA A 178 9.84 -1.79 -4.48
N ALA A 179 9.09 -2.75 -5.04
CA ALA A 179 9.28 -4.18 -4.80
C ALA A 179 10.66 -4.71 -5.24
N ALA A 180 11.39 -3.94 -6.05
CA ALA A 180 12.79 -4.12 -6.42
C ALA A 180 13.71 -4.45 -5.23
N PHE A 181 13.57 -3.71 -4.11
CA PHE A 181 14.42 -3.88 -2.91
C PHE A 181 14.37 -5.28 -2.31
N ARG A 182 13.25 -6.00 -2.50
CA ARG A 182 13.08 -7.38 -2.01
C ARG A 182 13.34 -8.40 -3.13
N THR A 183 12.82 -8.12 -4.33
CA THR A 183 12.79 -9.08 -5.44
C THR A 183 14.13 -9.20 -6.16
N GLU A 184 14.80 -8.09 -6.51
CA GLU A 184 16.01 -8.14 -7.32
C GLU A 184 17.19 -8.80 -6.59
N PRO A 185 17.50 -8.48 -5.31
CA PRO A 185 18.52 -9.19 -4.55
C PRO A 185 18.29 -10.70 -4.49
N LEU A 186 17.05 -11.10 -4.19
CA LEU A 186 16.66 -12.50 -4.04
C LEU A 186 16.84 -13.27 -5.36
N LEU A 187 16.29 -12.76 -6.47
CA LEU A 187 16.39 -13.43 -7.76
C LEU A 187 17.83 -13.45 -8.29
N THR A 188 18.61 -12.40 -8.00
CA THR A 188 20.04 -12.34 -8.37
C THR A 188 20.84 -13.37 -7.55
N TYR A 189 20.53 -13.54 -6.25
CA TYR A 189 21.12 -14.60 -5.41
C TYR A 189 20.80 -15.99 -5.95
N VAL A 190 19.53 -16.29 -6.27
CA VAL A 190 19.13 -17.58 -6.85
C VAL A 190 19.89 -17.84 -8.15
N ARG A 191 19.98 -16.84 -9.05
CA ARG A 191 20.71 -16.95 -10.31
C ARG A 191 22.18 -17.31 -10.13
N ASP A 192 22.85 -16.61 -9.22
CA ASP A 192 24.31 -16.61 -9.12
C ASP A 192 24.84 -17.67 -8.15
N GLN A 193 24.09 -18.00 -7.09
CA GLN A 193 24.49 -18.96 -6.06
C GLN A 193 23.87 -20.35 -6.24
N LEU A 194 22.65 -20.44 -6.77
CA LEU A 194 21.94 -21.72 -6.93
C LEU A 194 21.97 -22.23 -8.37
N GLY A 195 21.78 -21.33 -9.35
CA GLY A 195 21.85 -21.67 -10.77
C GLY A 195 20.59 -21.33 -11.55
N ALA A 196 20.60 -21.69 -12.83
CA ALA A 196 19.52 -21.37 -13.78
C ALA A 196 18.23 -22.12 -13.52
N GLU A 197 18.40 -23.38 -13.16
CA GLU A 197 17.39 -24.39 -12.99
C GLU A 197 16.44 -24.02 -11.86
N TYR A 198 16.96 -23.39 -10.80
CA TYR A 198 16.17 -22.85 -9.69
C TYR A 198 15.29 -21.67 -10.09
N LEU A 199 15.66 -20.90 -11.14
CA LEU A 199 14.88 -19.75 -11.61
C LEU A 199 13.61 -20.14 -12.39
N THR A 200 13.51 -21.38 -12.85
CA THR A 200 12.46 -21.82 -13.80
C THR A 200 11.04 -21.69 -13.25
N ILE A 201 10.89 -21.67 -11.92
CA ILE A 201 9.59 -21.54 -11.26
C ILE A 201 9.13 -20.08 -11.08
N PHE A 202 10.00 -19.07 -11.14
CA PHE A 202 9.65 -17.67 -10.77
C PHE A 202 9.00 -16.81 -11.86
N ASP A 203 8.67 -17.37 -13.03
CA ASP A 203 7.98 -16.68 -14.15
C ASP A 203 8.57 -15.32 -14.56
N LEU A 204 9.87 -15.29 -14.85
CA LEU A 204 10.64 -14.04 -15.02
C LEU A 204 10.58 -13.40 -16.42
N ASP A 205 9.85 -14.00 -17.37
CA ASP A 205 9.73 -13.47 -18.73
C ASP A 205 8.48 -12.59 -18.89
N TRP A 206 8.58 -11.56 -19.75
CA TRP A 206 7.39 -10.81 -20.15
C TRP A 206 6.48 -11.71 -20.99
N GLN A 207 5.37 -12.16 -20.41
CA GLN A 207 4.44 -13.08 -21.05
C GLN A 207 3.02 -12.73 -20.61
N PRO A 208 2.22 -12.02 -21.42
CA PRO A 208 0.86 -11.65 -21.03
C PRO A 208 -0.08 -12.87 -20.83
N LYS A 209 0.37 -14.10 -21.14
CA LYS A 209 -0.36 -15.38 -20.92
C LYS A 209 0.55 -16.59 -20.55
N GLY A 210 1.76 -16.36 -20.03
CA GLY A 210 2.65 -17.37 -19.43
C GLY A 210 3.02 -18.63 -20.24
N VAL A 211 4.20 -18.66 -20.88
CA VAL A 211 5.03 -19.87 -21.15
C VAL A 211 6.51 -19.45 -21.32
N LEU A 212 7.43 -20.28 -20.81
CA LEU A 212 8.88 -20.08 -20.73
C LEU A 212 9.62 -20.24 -22.08
N ALA A 213 10.56 -19.32 -22.38
CA ALA A 213 11.55 -19.47 -23.45
C ALA A 213 13.00 -19.48 -22.91
N LYS A 214 13.92 -20.13 -23.65
CA LYS A 214 15.30 -20.42 -23.20
C LYS A 214 16.29 -19.24 -23.32
N ARG A 215 17.21 -19.23 -22.34
CA ARG A 215 18.38 -18.35 -22.07
C ARG A 215 19.23 -17.86 -23.26
N ARG A 216 19.75 -16.63 -23.11
CA ARG A 216 21.10 -16.21 -23.54
C ARG A 216 21.87 -15.66 -22.34
N ALA A 217 23.19 -15.88 -22.32
CA ALA A 217 24.09 -15.59 -21.22
C ALA A 217 24.89 -14.30 -21.48
N ASN A 218 24.96 -13.43 -20.47
CA ASN A 218 26.09 -12.54 -20.21
C ASN A 218 26.22 -12.44 -18.69
N PRO A 219 27.38 -12.76 -18.09
CA PRO A 219 27.55 -12.66 -16.64
C PRO A 219 27.67 -11.20 -16.20
N ALA A 220 26.92 -10.83 -15.17
CA ALA A 220 27.09 -9.59 -14.39
C ALA A 220 28.36 -9.69 -13.51
N PRO A 221 28.79 -8.63 -12.80
CA PRO A 221 29.94 -8.68 -11.91
C PRO A 221 29.66 -9.66 -10.78
N ALA A 222 30.65 -10.47 -10.42
CA ALA A 222 30.50 -11.43 -9.33
C ALA A 222 30.39 -10.70 -7.98
N LEU A 223 29.20 -10.70 -7.38
CA LEU A 223 28.97 -10.21 -6.02
C LEU A 223 29.58 -11.17 -4.99
N THR A 224 30.16 -10.61 -3.93
CA THR A 224 30.78 -11.40 -2.85
C THR A 224 29.75 -11.86 -1.82
N ALA A 225 30.13 -12.81 -0.95
CA ALA A 225 29.25 -13.28 0.14
C ALA A 225 28.80 -12.14 1.08
N ASN A 226 29.65 -11.13 1.31
CA ASN A 226 29.26 -9.96 2.09
C ASN A 226 28.24 -9.10 1.33
N ASP A 227 28.46 -8.85 0.03
CA ASP A 227 27.51 -8.06 -0.77
C ASP A 227 26.10 -8.70 -0.76
N TRP A 228 25.99 -10.03 -0.80
CA TRP A 228 24.71 -10.74 -0.66
C TRP A 228 24.05 -10.55 0.71
N LYS A 229 24.85 -10.66 1.77
CA LYS A 229 24.38 -10.40 3.14
C LYS A 229 23.83 -8.99 3.27
N ASP A 230 24.47 -8.02 2.63
CA ASP A 230 24.11 -6.60 2.73
C ASP A 230 22.87 -6.29 1.92
N LEU A 231 22.76 -6.82 0.70
CA LEU A 231 21.54 -6.71 -0.09
C LEU A 231 20.34 -7.32 0.64
N ASN A 232 20.51 -8.47 1.31
CA ASN A 232 19.44 -9.06 2.12
C ASN A 232 19.15 -8.24 3.39
N ALA A 233 20.17 -7.67 4.03
CA ALA A 233 19.98 -6.76 5.16
C ALA A 233 19.21 -5.50 4.75
N LEU A 234 19.48 -4.95 3.56
CA LEU A 234 18.77 -3.81 3.00
C LEU A 234 17.32 -4.16 2.66
N ALA A 235 17.07 -5.34 2.07
CA ALA A 235 15.73 -5.84 1.81
C ALA A 235 14.89 -5.96 3.09
N ARG A 236 15.47 -6.52 4.16
CA ARG A 236 14.81 -6.63 5.47
C ARG A 236 14.65 -5.29 6.17
N LEU A 237 15.63 -4.40 6.08
CA LEU A 237 15.50 -3.04 6.61
C LEU A 237 14.37 -2.27 5.91
N SER A 238 14.28 -2.41 4.58
CA SER A 238 13.17 -1.89 3.77
C SER A 238 11.83 -2.46 4.22
N GLU A 239 11.75 -3.78 4.44
CA GLU A 239 10.54 -4.44 4.94
C GLU A 239 10.13 -3.90 6.31
N HIS A 240 11.05 -3.90 7.29
CA HIS A 240 10.78 -3.41 8.64
C HIS A 240 10.39 -1.92 8.64
N ALA A 241 11.05 -1.10 7.81
CA ALA A 241 10.72 0.31 7.67
C ALA A 241 9.28 0.53 7.18
N LEU A 242 8.76 -0.36 6.33
CA LEU A 242 7.38 -0.31 5.82
C LEU A 242 6.36 -1.02 6.74
N ALA A 243 6.76 -2.10 7.42
CA ALA A 243 5.87 -2.96 8.19
C ALA A 243 5.72 -2.59 9.67
N ASP A 244 6.81 -2.18 10.33
CA ASP A 244 6.86 -2.10 11.80
C ASP A 244 6.51 -0.71 12.36
N ASN A 245 6.38 0.29 11.49
CA ASN A 245 6.12 1.68 11.90
C ASN A 245 4.63 2.04 11.98
N GLY A 246 3.73 1.08 11.76
CA GLY A 246 2.27 1.29 11.85
C GLY A 246 1.71 2.26 10.81
N LEU A 247 2.44 2.48 9.70
CA LEU A 247 2.08 3.41 8.65
C LEU A 247 1.51 2.68 7.42
N PRO A 248 0.57 3.29 6.68
CA PRO A 248 -0.08 2.63 5.54
C PRO A 248 0.92 2.38 4.40
N GLN A 249 0.99 1.14 3.93
CA GLN A 249 1.78 0.70 2.78
C GLN A 249 0.82 0.18 1.70
N PHE A 250 0.97 0.61 0.45
CA PHE A 250 0.15 0.15 -0.66
C PHE A 250 0.59 -1.24 -1.12
N GLU A 251 -0.36 -2.17 -1.31
CA GLU A 251 -0.05 -3.58 -1.65
C GLU A 251 -0.82 -4.12 -2.88
N GLY A 252 -1.97 -3.55 -3.18
CA GLY A 252 -2.77 -3.94 -4.36
C GLY A 252 -4.06 -3.11 -4.41
N SER A 253 -5.01 -3.45 -5.28
CA SER A 253 -6.38 -2.89 -5.31
C SER A 253 -7.26 -3.70 -6.26
N ASN A 254 -8.58 -3.62 -6.15
CA ASN A 254 -9.46 -3.82 -7.31
C ASN A 254 -10.05 -2.48 -7.77
N ALA A 255 -10.27 -2.37 -9.06
CA ALA A 255 -11.19 -1.39 -9.63
C ALA A 255 -11.82 -1.97 -10.89
N TRP A 256 -13.11 -1.73 -11.07
CA TRP A 256 -13.79 -2.06 -12.32
C TRP A 256 -14.81 -0.99 -12.66
N VAL A 257 -15.07 -0.88 -13.95
CA VAL A 257 -16.08 0.00 -14.49
C VAL A 257 -16.89 -0.76 -15.54
N ILE A 258 -18.21 -0.57 -15.50
CA ILE A 258 -19.16 -1.26 -16.37
C ILE A 258 -19.94 -0.20 -17.14
N ALA A 259 -20.05 -0.37 -18.46
CA ALA A 259 -20.79 0.55 -19.32
C ALA A 259 -22.30 0.42 -19.09
N GLY A 260 -23.04 1.48 -19.41
CA GLY A 260 -24.51 1.52 -19.27
C GLY A 260 -25.22 0.34 -19.95
N SER A 261 -24.72 -0.15 -21.08
CA SER A 261 -25.26 -1.31 -21.81
C SER A 261 -25.28 -2.62 -21.01
N ARG A 262 -24.49 -2.71 -19.93
CA ARG A 262 -24.36 -3.88 -19.05
C ARG A 262 -24.86 -3.64 -17.64
N SER A 263 -25.24 -2.41 -17.30
CA SER A 263 -25.91 -2.06 -16.05
C SER A 263 -27.43 -2.28 -16.13
N LYS A 264 -28.10 -2.34 -14.97
CA LYS A 264 -29.57 -2.28 -14.86
C LYS A 264 -30.11 -0.87 -15.12
N SER A 265 -29.38 0.17 -14.66
CA SER A 265 -29.81 1.57 -14.74
C SER A 265 -29.65 2.20 -16.13
N GLY A 266 -28.84 1.58 -16.99
CA GLY A 266 -28.47 2.13 -18.30
C GLY A 266 -27.33 3.15 -18.23
N LYS A 267 -26.72 3.38 -17.05
CA LYS A 267 -25.59 4.30 -16.83
C LYS A 267 -24.35 3.56 -16.33
N PRO A 268 -23.15 4.16 -16.46
CA PRO A 268 -21.94 3.51 -15.97
C PRO A 268 -21.98 3.22 -14.49
N LEU A 269 -21.38 2.09 -14.10
CA LEU A 269 -21.11 1.72 -12.71
C LEU A 269 -19.60 1.75 -12.49
N LEU A 270 -19.15 2.39 -11.42
CA LEU A 270 -17.75 2.41 -11.00
C LEU A 270 -17.62 1.76 -9.62
N ALA A 271 -16.64 0.88 -9.49
CA ALA A 271 -16.29 0.25 -8.23
C ALA A 271 -14.78 0.35 -7.99
N GLY A 272 -14.40 0.51 -6.73
CA GLY A 272 -13.00 0.51 -6.35
C GLY A 272 -12.76 0.27 -4.87
N ASP A 273 -11.69 -0.45 -4.55
CA ASP A 273 -11.30 -0.80 -3.19
C ASP A 273 -9.76 -0.91 -3.04
N PRO A 274 -9.02 0.22 -2.99
CA PRO A 274 -7.56 0.15 -2.87
C PRO A 274 -7.09 -0.69 -1.69
N HIS A 275 -6.16 -1.63 -1.90
CA HIS A 275 -5.62 -2.49 -0.85
C HIS A 275 -4.36 -1.89 -0.24
N ILE A 276 -4.46 -1.49 1.03
CA ILE A 276 -3.39 -0.83 1.79
C ILE A 276 -3.30 -1.49 3.16
N ARG A 277 -2.12 -1.49 3.77
CA ARG A 277 -1.92 -1.92 5.16
C ARG A 277 -2.91 -1.20 6.08
N PHE A 278 -3.60 -1.97 6.92
CA PHE A 278 -4.55 -1.43 7.88
C PHE A 278 -3.84 -0.67 8.99
N SER A 279 -4.45 0.43 9.42
CA SER A 279 -3.98 1.26 10.52
C SER A 279 -5.19 1.88 11.24
N ALA A 280 -4.97 2.28 12.49
CA ALA A 280 -5.84 3.18 13.23
C ALA A 280 -5.06 4.50 13.46
N PRO A 281 -5.54 5.66 12.97
CA PRO A 281 -6.75 5.84 12.14
C PRO A 281 -6.64 5.21 10.74
N SER A 282 -7.78 5.10 10.05
CA SER A 282 -7.87 4.64 8.66
C SER A 282 -6.99 5.46 7.70
N VAL A 283 -6.67 4.92 6.53
CA VAL A 283 -5.80 5.61 5.56
C VAL A 283 -6.45 6.86 4.97
N TRP A 284 -7.75 6.77 4.71
CA TRP A 284 -8.51 7.80 4.02
C TRP A 284 -9.23 8.70 5.01
N TYR A 285 -9.19 10.00 4.73
CA TYR A 285 -10.08 10.99 5.30
C TYR A 285 -11.12 11.35 4.23
N GLU A 286 -12.38 11.01 4.47
CA GLU A 286 -13.49 11.37 3.57
C GLU A 286 -13.84 12.85 3.73
N ALA A 287 -14.16 13.55 2.65
CA ALA A 287 -14.70 14.91 2.70
C ALA A 287 -15.58 15.21 1.50
N HIS A 288 -16.68 15.91 1.72
CA HIS A 288 -17.48 16.52 0.67
C HIS A 288 -17.12 18.00 0.57
N LEU A 289 -16.63 18.43 -0.59
CA LEU A 289 -16.20 19.80 -0.87
C LEU A 289 -17.16 20.45 -1.87
N SER A 290 -17.72 21.62 -1.54
CA SER A 290 -18.65 22.33 -2.42
C SER A 290 -18.37 23.84 -2.41
N ALA A 291 -18.13 24.39 -3.60
CA ALA A 291 -17.99 25.82 -3.89
C ALA A 291 -18.56 26.12 -5.28
N PRO A 292 -18.84 27.39 -5.63
CA PRO A 292 -19.34 27.72 -6.97
C PRO A 292 -18.45 27.17 -8.09
N GLY A 293 -19.01 26.28 -8.92
CA GLY A 293 -18.30 25.64 -10.03
C GLY A 293 -17.42 24.42 -9.67
N PHE A 294 -17.39 24.01 -8.40
CA PHE A 294 -16.63 22.83 -7.96
C PHE A 294 -17.37 22.07 -6.85
N GLU A 295 -17.67 20.80 -7.10
CA GLU A 295 -18.24 19.89 -6.11
C GLU A 295 -17.60 18.51 -6.22
N LEU A 296 -17.20 17.93 -5.09
CA LEU A 296 -16.54 16.64 -5.04
C LEU A 296 -16.68 15.96 -3.68
N TYR A 297 -17.11 14.71 -3.66
CA TYR A 297 -16.93 13.81 -2.52
C TYR A 297 -15.67 12.98 -2.75
N GLY A 298 -14.67 13.17 -1.87
CA GLY A 298 -13.30 12.69 -2.08
C GLY A 298 -12.68 11.98 -0.88
N TYR A 299 -11.60 11.24 -1.15
CA TYR A 299 -10.81 10.49 -0.19
C TYR A 299 -9.39 11.05 -0.22
N HIS A 300 -8.97 11.60 0.91
CA HIS A 300 -7.72 12.32 1.07
C HIS A 300 -6.75 11.53 1.95
N GLN A 301 -5.48 11.48 1.56
CA GLN A 301 -4.43 11.07 2.49
C GLN A 301 -4.03 12.24 3.38
N ALA A 302 -3.53 11.95 4.58
CA ALA A 302 -3.00 12.97 5.46
C ALA A 302 -1.91 13.80 4.74
N LEU A 303 -1.99 15.13 4.85
CA LEU A 303 -1.17 16.11 4.14
C LEU A 303 -1.35 16.21 2.61
N VAL A 304 -2.40 15.61 2.04
CA VAL A 304 -2.70 15.71 0.60
C VAL A 304 -4.06 16.41 0.38
N PRO A 305 -4.09 17.58 -0.28
CA PRO A 305 -5.33 18.36 -0.45
C PRO A 305 -6.27 17.81 -1.52
N PHE A 306 -5.76 17.03 -2.48
CA PHE A 306 -6.54 16.54 -3.61
C PHE A 306 -6.96 15.10 -3.39
N ALA A 307 -8.19 14.79 -3.76
CA ALA A 307 -8.72 13.47 -3.59
C ALA A 307 -7.99 12.50 -4.53
N PHE A 308 -7.52 11.37 -4.00
CA PHE A 308 -6.97 10.29 -4.81
C PHE A 308 -8.05 9.39 -5.38
N LEU A 309 -9.16 9.28 -4.66
CA LEU A 309 -10.39 8.64 -5.11
C LEU A 309 -11.48 9.70 -4.98
N GLY A 310 -12.36 9.82 -5.96
CA GLY A 310 -13.38 10.86 -5.89
C GLY A 310 -14.53 10.62 -6.85
N HIS A 311 -15.63 11.30 -6.58
CA HIS A 311 -16.75 11.41 -7.50
C HIS A 311 -17.63 12.61 -7.14
N ASN A 312 -18.42 13.03 -8.12
CA ASN A 312 -19.55 13.92 -7.93
C ASN A 312 -20.72 13.41 -8.79
N LEU A 313 -21.71 14.27 -9.04
CA LEU A 313 -22.88 13.90 -9.83
C LEU A 313 -22.57 13.61 -11.32
N ASP A 314 -21.43 14.09 -11.82
CA ASP A 314 -21.09 14.03 -13.24
C ASP A 314 -20.07 12.93 -13.56
N PHE A 315 -19.06 12.73 -12.71
CA PHE A 315 -17.95 11.81 -12.97
C PHE A 315 -17.29 11.29 -11.69
N GLY A 316 -16.46 10.26 -11.84
CA GLY A 316 -15.68 9.71 -10.74
C GLY A 316 -14.57 8.79 -11.21
N TRP A 317 -13.65 8.51 -10.29
CA TRP A 317 -12.52 7.63 -10.56
C TRP A 317 -12.11 6.82 -9.32
N SER A 318 -11.35 5.76 -9.58
CA SER A 318 -10.63 4.97 -8.60
C SER A 318 -9.21 4.70 -9.10
N LEU A 319 -8.36 4.21 -8.21
CA LEU A 319 -6.96 3.90 -8.49
C LEU A 319 -6.67 2.42 -8.21
N THR A 320 -5.75 1.85 -8.99
CA THR A 320 -5.00 0.64 -8.59
C THR A 320 -3.51 0.85 -8.84
N MET A 321 -2.64 0.01 -8.28
CA MET A 321 -1.22 0.02 -8.61
C MET A 321 -1.00 -0.51 -10.04
N PHE A 322 -0.21 0.18 -10.85
CA PHE A 322 0.23 -0.33 -12.16
C PHE A 322 1.34 -1.37 -12.00
N GLN A 323 2.20 -1.25 -10.98
CA GLN A 323 3.28 -2.21 -10.68
C GLN A 323 4.28 -2.40 -11.83
N ASN A 324 4.38 -1.44 -12.76
CA ASN A 324 5.49 -1.39 -13.68
C ASN A 324 6.80 -1.17 -12.91
N ASP A 325 7.87 -1.67 -13.47
CA ASP A 325 9.20 -1.47 -12.96
C ASP A 325 9.73 -0.08 -13.37
N ASP A 326 9.73 0.83 -12.39
CA ASP A 326 10.26 2.20 -12.48
C ASP A 326 11.55 2.43 -11.68
N LEU A 327 12.19 1.36 -11.18
CA LEU A 327 13.36 1.40 -10.31
C LEU A 327 14.28 0.22 -10.59
N ASP A 328 15.56 0.50 -10.90
CA ASP A 328 16.58 -0.54 -11.09
C ASP A 328 17.66 -0.44 -10.00
N LEU A 329 18.09 -1.59 -9.44
CA LEU A 329 19.31 -1.67 -8.64
C LEU A 329 20.52 -1.99 -9.52
N ILE A 330 21.60 -1.23 -9.34
CA ILE A 330 22.77 -1.27 -10.21
C ILE A 330 24.02 -1.49 -9.35
N ALA A 331 24.73 -2.61 -9.57
CA ALA A 331 26.02 -2.86 -8.96
C ALA A 331 27.10 -2.05 -9.69
N GLU A 332 27.71 -1.09 -9.00
CA GLU A 332 28.73 -0.22 -9.57
C GLU A 332 30.09 -0.92 -9.62
N LYS A 333 30.82 -0.73 -10.72
CA LYS A 333 32.21 -1.18 -10.82
C LYS A 333 33.13 -0.10 -10.26
N VAL A 334 33.72 -0.36 -9.10
CA VAL A 334 34.64 0.56 -8.41
C VAL A 334 36.02 0.58 -9.08
N ASN A 335 36.66 1.75 -9.13
CA ASN A 335 38.06 1.86 -9.53
C ASN A 335 38.97 1.20 -8.49
N PRO A 336 39.75 0.15 -8.84
CA PRO A 336 40.66 -0.50 -7.90
C PRO A 336 41.71 0.43 -7.29
N GLU A 337 42.05 1.53 -7.96
CA GLU A 337 43.04 2.51 -7.52
C GLU A 337 42.43 3.68 -6.73
N ASN A 338 41.11 3.91 -6.87
CA ASN A 338 40.40 5.00 -6.21
C ASN A 338 38.95 4.60 -5.86
N PRO A 339 38.64 4.22 -4.61
CA PRO A 339 37.30 3.75 -4.24
C PRO A 339 36.19 4.82 -4.34
N ASN A 340 36.55 6.09 -4.57
CA ASN A 340 35.61 7.16 -4.83
C ASN A 340 35.28 7.33 -6.33
N GLN A 341 35.72 6.42 -7.19
CA GLN A 341 35.41 6.41 -8.61
C GLN A 341 34.68 5.12 -9.02
N VAL A 342 33.74 5.27 -9.95
CA VAL A 342 33.03 4.15 -10.59
C VAL A 342 33.19 4.19 -12.10
N TRP A 343 33.09 3.04 -12.75
CA TRP A 343 33.15 2.94 -14.21
C TRP A 343 31.83 3.40 -14.82
N TYR A 344 31.88 4.41 -15.69
CA TYR A 344 30.72 4.92 -16.40
C TYR A 344 31.11 5.28 -17.84
N ARG A 345 30.43 4.68 -18.82
CA ARG A 345 30.62 4.96 -20.26
C ARG A 345 32.07 5.04 -20.73
N GLY A 346 32.89 4.08 -20.28
CA GLY A 346 34.29 3.96 -20.70
C GLY A 346 35.30 4.76 -19.87
N ASN A 347 34.87 5.47 -18.83
CA ASN A 347 35.74 6.31 -18.00
C ASN A 347 35.51 6.06 -16.50
N TRP A 348 36.54 6.28 -15.69
CA TRP A 348 36.39 6.39 -14.24
C TRP A 348 35.80 7.76 -13.89
N THR A 349 34.67 7.76 -13.19
CA THR A 349 33.92 8.97 -12.82
C THR A 349 33.82 9.07 -11.31
N ASP A 350 34.10 10.26 -10.76
CA ASP A 350 34.03 10.52 -9.32
C ASP A 350 32.60 10.40 -8.79
N LEU A 351 32.45 9.78 -7.63
CA LEU A 351 31.22 9.81 -6.85
C LEU A 351 31.00 11.21 -6.27
N VAL A 352 29.76 11.68 -6.31
CA VAL A 352 29.35 12.88 -5.58
C VAL A 352 29.11 12.49 -4.12
N ASN A 353 29.77 13.18 -3.20
CA ASN A 353 29.66 12.95 -1.76
C ASN A 353 28.99 14.15 -1.10
N THR A 354 27.98 13.87 -0.28
CA THR A 354 27.29 14.84 0.57
C THR A 354 27.14 14.26 1.98
N GLU A 355 26.78 15.08 2.95
CA GLU A 355 26.51 14.62 4.32
C GLU A 355 25.22 15.23 4.83
N GLN A 356 24.48 14.47 5.63
CA GLN A 356 23.32 14.94 6.39
C GLN A 356 23.46 14.63 7.87
N GLN A 357 22.73 15.37 8.70
CA GLN A 357 22.61 15.14 10.13
C GLN A 357 21.23 14.56 10.44
N ILE A 358 21.18 13.44 11.16
CA ILE A 358 19.96 12.84 11.69
C ILE A 358 19.88 13.19 13.17
N ALA A 359 18.90 14.01 13.56
CA ALA A 359 18.62 14.27 14.98
C ALA A 359 18.04 13.01 15.64
N VAL A 360 18.44 12.74 16.89
CA VAL A 360 18.03 11.52 17.62
C VAL A 360 17.55 11.89 19.02
N LYS A 361 16.37 11.40 19.42
CA LYS A 361 15.84 11.64 20.76
C LYS A 361 16.79 11.11 21.83
N GLY A 362 17.24 11.99 22.71
CA GLY A 362 18.09 11.66 23.85
C GLY A 362 19.54 11.32 23.51
N GLN A 363 19.99 11.55 22.27
CA GLN A 363 21.37 11.33 21.83
C GLN A 363 21.87 12.48 20.93
N PRO A 364 23.19 12.65 20.76
CA PRO A 364 23.73 13.57 19.75
C PRO A 364 23.27 13.18 18.32
N PRO A 365 23.18 14.14 17.38
CA PRO A 365 22.89 13.83 15.99
C PRO A 365 23.90 12.86 15.38
N VAL A 366 23.43 12.03 14.45
CA VAL A 366 24.24 11.09 13.68
C VAL A 366 24.55 11.68 12.31
N THR A 367 25.83 11.76 11.95
CA THR A 367 26.26 12.11 10.59
C THR A 367 26.03 10.92 9.66
N LEU A 368 25.34 11.16 8.55
CA LEU A 368 25.13 10.19 7.47
C LEU A 368 25.87 10.66 6.20
N PRO A 369 26.95 9.98 5.78
CA PRO A 369 27.53 10.20 4.47
C PRO A 369 26.60 9.66 3.39
N LEU A 370 26.56 10.38 2.27
CA LEU A 370 25.55 10.22 1.25
C LEU A 370 26.22 10.32 -0.12
N ARG A 371 26.33 9.18 -0.81
CA ARG A 371 27.02 9.08 -2.09
C ARG A 371 26.05 8.96 -3.25
N GLN A 372 26.48 9.44 -4.41
CA GLN A 372 25.75 9.35 -5.66
C GLN A 372 26.70 9.05 -6.81
N SER A 373 26.35 8.03 -7.61
CA SER A 373 27.01 7.73 -8.88
C SER A 373 26.28 8.41 -10.05
N PRO A 374 26.81 8.32 -11.28
CA PRO A 374 26.09 8.74 -12.48
C PRO A 374 24.76 7.99 -12.70
N HIS A 375 24.57 6.80 -12.13
CA HIS A 375 23.33 6.04 -12.25
C HIS A 375 22.29 6.38 -11.17
N GLY A 376 22.70 6.95 -10.04
CA GLY A 376 21.78 7.33 -8.96
C GLY A 376 22.42 7.33 -7.56
N PRO A 377 21.64 7.60 -6.51
CA PRO A 377 22.10 7.48 -5.12
C PRO A 377 22.56 6.07 -4.78
N ILE A 378 23.64 5.96 -3.99
CA ILE A 378 24.11 4.68 -3.44
C ILE A 378 23.26 4.33 -2.22
N ILE A 379 22.55 3.21 -2.27
CA ILE A 379 21.52 2.85 -1.28
C ILE A 379 22.03 1.93 -0.17
N ASN A 380 23.02 1.08 -0.44
CA ASN A 380 23.56 0.18 0.57
C ASN A 380 24.42 0.90 1.63
N ASP A 381 24.72 2.19 1.44
CA ASP A 381 25.30 3.08 2.46
C ASP A 381 24.39 3.22 3.69
N ALA A 382 23.08 2.98 3.56
CA ALA A 382 22.13 2.99 4.68
C ALA A 382 22.50 1.97 5.77
N LEU A 383 23.24 0.91 5.42
CA LEU A 383 23.71 -0.13 6.35
C LEU A 383 24.99 0.29 7.12
N GLY A 384 25.57 1.44 6.81
CA GLY A 384 26.78 1.95 7.46
C GLY A 384 27.97 0.99 7.33
N THR A 385 28.68 0.72 8.42
CA THR A 385 29.86 -0.17 8.42
C THR A 385 29.55 -1.62 8.12
N ALA A 386 28.26 -2.01 8.12
CA ALA A 386 27.86 -3.35 7.71
C ALA A 386 27.87 -3.51 6.18
N ALA A 387 27.85 -2.42 5.40
CA ALA A 387 27.75 -2.45 3.95
C ALA A 387 28.97 -3.09 3.25
N GLY A 388 28.68 -3.71 2.12
CA GLY A 388 29.63 -4.45 1.29
C GLY A 388 30.56 -3.53 0.54
N LYS A 389 31.52 -4.12 -0.17
CA LYS A 389 32.53 -3.33 -0.89
C LYS A 389 31.99 -2.78 -2.21
N THR A 390 30.96 -3.41 -2.77
CA THR A 390 30.36 -3.00 -4.04
C THR A 390 29.26 -1.96 -3.78
N PRO A 391 29.39 -0.70 -4.24
CA PRO A 391 28.31 0.28 -4.16
C PRO A 391 27.14 -0.18 -5.02
N VAL A 392 25.93 -0.09 -4.48
CA VAL A 392 24.69 -0.38 -5.19
C VAL A 392 23.96 0.93 -5.40
N ALA A 393 23.91 1.39 -6.65
CA ALA A 393 23.17 2.57 -7.04
C ALA A 393 21.70 2.23 -7.30
N MET A 394 20.81 3.19 -7.05
CA MET A 394 19.39 3.09 -7.36
C MET A 394 19.04 4.12 -8.42
N TRP A 395 18.75 3.65 -9.63
CA TRP A 395 18.08 4.49 -10.63
C TRP A 395 16.58 4.44 -10.38
N TRP A 396 15.92 5.60 -10.25
CA TRP A 396 14.48 5.64 -9.93
C TRP A 396 13.77 6.75 -10.69
N ALA A 397 12.73 6.40 -11.46
CA ALA A 397 12.00 7.36 -12.29
C ALA A 397 11.41 8.54 -11.49
N PHE A 398 11.06 8.35 -10.22
CA PHE A 398 10.60 9.43 -9.34
C PHE A 398 11.65 10.54 -9.16
N LEU A 399 12.92 10.19 -9.11
CA LEU A 399 14.04 11.14 -9.00
C LEU A 399 14.38 11.79 -10.35
N GLU A 400 14.18 11.05 -11.44
CA GLU A 400 14.65 11.40 -12.79
C GLU A 400 13.62 12.14 -13.65
N THR A 401 12.35 12.17 -13.25
CA THR A 401 11.26 12.73 -14.06
C THR A 401 10.64 13.96 -13.40
N PRO A 402 10.17 14.96 -14.16
CA PRO A 402 9.50 16.13 -13.60
C PRO A 402 8.30 15.79 -12.71
N ASN A 403 7.57 14.73 -13.06
CA ASN A 403 6.43 14.17 -12.32
C ASN A 403 5.43 15.22 -11.82
N PRO A 404 4.68 15.91 -12.70
CA PRO A 404 3.72 16.96 -12.34
C PRO A 404 2.45 16.42 -11.64
N ILE A 405 2.63 15.54 -10.65
CA ILE A 405 1.61 14.79 -9.93
C ILE A 405 0.64 15.70 -9.16
N LEU A 406 1.11 16.82 -8.62
CA LEU A 406 0.27 17.81 -7.96
C LEU A 406 -0.79 18.38 -8.93
N ASP A 407 -0.36 18.78 -10.12
CA ASP A 407 -1.27 19.24 -11.18
C ASP A 407 -2.14 18.10 -11.70
N GLY A 408 -1.58 16.89 -11.83
CA GLY A 408 -2.30 15.70 -12.28
C GLY A 408 -3.54 15.43 -11.44
N PHE A 409 -3.39 15.34 -10.12
CA PHE A 409 -4.53 15.13 -9.23
C PHE A 409 -5.46 16.35 -9.13
N TYR A 410 -4.93 17.57 -9.12
CA TYR A 410 -5.77 18.77 -9.18
C TYR A 410 -6.70 18.78 -10.41
N GLN A 411 -6.17 18.39 -11.57
CA GLN A 411 -6.94 18.32 -12.82
C GLN A 411 -7.89 17.12 -12.85
N LEU A 412 -7.48 15.96 -12.31
CA LEU A 412 -8.33 14.77 -12.23
C LEU A 412 -9.59 15.05 -11.38
N ASN A 413 -9.45 15.85 -10.31
CA ASN A 413 -10.56 16.29 -9.46
C ASN A 413 -11.57 17.20 -10.22
N ARG A 414 -11.29 17.59 -11.47
CA ARG A 414 -12.12 18.46 -12.34
C ARG A 414 -12.36 17.84 -13.73
N ALA A 415 -12.12 16.53 -13.86
CA ALA A 415 -12.12 15.84 -15.15
C ALA A 415 -13.51 15.33 -15.58
N ASP A 416 -14.45 16.24 -15.84
CA ASP A 416 -15.83 15.96 -16.29
C ASP A 416 -15.97 15.33 -17.70
N THR A 417 -14.86 15.02 -18.35
CA THR A 417 -14.80 14.42 -19.69
C THR A 417 -13.64 13.44 -19.77
N LEU A 418 -13.80 12.42 -20.60
CA LEU A 418 -12.77 11.42 -20.85
C LEU A 418 -11.43 12.04 -21.29
N ALA A 419 -11.47 13.09 -22.12
CA ALA A 419 -10.26 13.79 -22.58
C ALA A 419 -9.53 14.52 -21.43
N LYS A 420 -10.26 15.19 -20.53
CA LYS A 420 -9.64 15.81 -19.34
C LYS A 420 -9.07 14.75 -18.40
N ALA A 421 -9.76 13.63 -18.21
CA ALA A 421 -9.29 12.53 -17.37
C ALA A 421 -8.00 11.91 -17.94
N ARG A 422 -7.93 11.68 -19.25
CA ARG A 422 -6.70 11.23 -19.93
C ARG A 422 -5.54 12.22 -19.77
N ALA A 423 -5.80 13.52 -19.96
CA ALA A 423 -4.78 14.55 -19.84
C ALA A 423 -4.23 14.68 -18.40
N ALA A 424 -5.11 14.55 -17.40
CA ALA A 424 -4.73 14.50 -15.99
C ALA A 424 -3.92 13.23 -15.68
N SER A 425 -4.33 12.09 -16.21
CA SER A 425 -3.65 10.79 -16.03
C SER A 425 -2.22 10.81 -16.56
N ALA A 426 -1.97 11.44 -17.71
CA ALA A 426 -0.65 11.58 -18.30
C ALA A 426 0.37 12.37 -17.46
N LYS A 427 -0.10 13.13 -16.46
CA LYS A 427 0.75 13.91 -15.54
C LYS A 427 1.28 13.08 -14.36
N VAL A 428 0.71 11.90 -14.12
CA VAL A 428 1.19 10.96 -13.11
C VAL A 428 2.29 10.10 -13.75
N GLN A 429 3.55 10.43 -13.45
CA GLN A 429 4.72 9.80 -14.09
C GLN A 429 5.39 8.75 -13.19
N ALA A 430 5.39 8.97 -11.87
CA ALA A 430 5.84 8.01 -10.86
C ALA A 430 5.13 8.28 -9.51
N PRO A 431 4.69 7.26 -8.75
CA PRO A 431 4.73 5.85 -9.12
C PRO A 431 3.72 5.52 -10.21
N GLY A 432 3.86 4.33 -10.78
CA GLY A 432 2.88 3.80 -11.72
C GLY A 432 1.51 3.55 -11.10
N LEU A 433 0.49 4.22 -11.60
CA LEU A 433 -0.91 4.08 -11.18
C LEU A 433 -1.82 3.73 -12.35
N ASN A 434 -2.73 2.79 -12.15
CA ASN A 434 -3.89 2.62 -13.00
C ASN A 434 -4.98 3.58 -12.55
N ILE A 435 -5.47 4.43 -13.45
CA ILE A 435 -6.62 5.31 -13.20
C ILE A 435 -7.83 4.71 -13.92
N VAL A 436 -8.88 4.37 -13.18
CA VAL A 436 -10.16 3.84 -13.71
C VAL A 436 -11.23 4.91 -13.54
N TYR A 437 -11.92 5.26 -14.63
CA TYR A 437 -12.79 6.43 -14.72
C TYR A 437 -14.16 6.09 -15.31
N ALA A 438 -15.18 6.83 -14.87
CA ALA A 438 -16.53 6.80 -15.42
C ALA A 438 -17.22 8.17 -15.34
N ASN A 439 -18.20 8.41 -16.20
CA ASN A 439 -19.08 9.59 -16.10
C ASN A 439 -20.56 9.29 -16.40
N ALA A 440 -21.44 10.19 -15.97
CA ALA A 440 -22.89 10.12 -16.20
C ALA A 440 -23.30 10.26 -17.68
N LYS A 441 -22.38 10.73 -18.54
CA LYS A 441 -22.58 10.81 -20.00
C LYS A 441 -22.47 9.45 -20.69
N GLY A 442 -21.87 8.45 -20.02
CA GLY A 442 -21.78 7.08 -20.52
C GLY A 442 -20.34 6.60 -20.79
N ASP A 443 -19.34 7.46 -20.60
CA ASP A 443 -17.95 7.10 -20.85
C ASP A 443 -17.37 6.25 -19.71
N ILE A 444 -16.55 5.27 -20.08
CA ILE A 444 -15.71 4.49 -19.18
C ILE A 444 -14.29 4.46 -19.73
N GLY A 445 -13.29 4.55 -18.84
CA GLY A 445 -11.89 4.63 -19.23
C GLY A 445 -10.94 4.01 -18.22
N TRP A 446 -9.78 3.59 -18.71
CA TRP A 446 -8.65 3.18 -17.91
C TRP A 446 -7.33 3.56 -18.58
N TRP A 447 -6.39 4.05 -17.78
CA TRP A 447 -5.03 4.36 -18.24
C TRP A 447 -4.00 3.87 -17.24
N ALA A 448 -3.01 3.12 -17.73
CA ALA A 448 -1.79 2.84 -17.00
C ALA A 448 -0.89 4.09 -17.03
N SER A 449 -0.89 4.83 -15.93
CA SER A 449 -0.23 6.14 -15.79
C SER A 449 1.15 5.99 -15.17
N ALA A 450 2.16 6.13 -16.02
CA ALA A 450 3.57 6.11 -15.66
C ALA A 450 4.39 6.72 -16.82
N LEU A 451 5.62 7.13 -16.53
CA LEU A 451 6.61 7.39 -17.56
C LEU A 451 7.55 6.17 -17.69
N LEU A 452 7.30 5.34 -18.70
CA LEU A 452 7.99 4.04 -18.85
C LEU A 452 9.39 4.23 -19.45
N PRO A 453 10.46 3.78 -18.76
CA PRO A 453 11.82 3.95 -19.26
C PRO A 453 12.12 3.01 -20.44
N LYS A 454 12.93 3.50 -21.39
CA LYS A 454 13.50 2.70 -22.46
C LYS A 454 14.78 2.03 -21.95
N ARG A 455 14.74 0.71 -21.85
CA ARG A 455 15.89 -0.13 -21.51
C ARG A 455 16.47 -0.74 -22.80
N PRO A 456 17.79 -0.96 -22.88
CA PRO A 456 18.39 -1.69 -23.99
C PRO A 456 17.78 -3.08 -24.18
N ALA A 457 17.81 -3.58 -25.41
CA ALA A 457 17.24 -4.88 -25.74
C ALA A 457 17.89 -6.03 -24.94
N GLY A 458 17.06 -6.88 -24.33
CA GLY A 458 17.52 -8.06 -23.57
C GLY A 458 17.87 -7.80 -22.11
N VAL A 459 17.75 -6.56 -21.62
CA VAL A 459 17.88 -6.25 -20.18
C VAL A 459 16.75 -6.93 -19.40
N LYS A 460 17.11 -7.52 -18.26
CA LYS A 460 16.18 -8.17 -17.32
C LYS A 460 16.22 -7.40 -16.00
N PRO A 461 15.37 -6.37 -15.83
CA PRO A 461 15.46 -5.47 -14.68
C PRO A 461 14.94 -6.08 -13.37
N GLY A 462 14.37 -7.30 -13.40
CA GLY A 462 14.13 -8.10 -12.20
C GLY A 462 15.40 -8.67 -11.53
N PHE A 463 16.59 -8.25 -11.97
CA PHE A 463 17.88 -8.56 -11.36
C PHE A 463 18.69 -7.29 -11.17
N ILE A 464 19.65 -7.35 -10.24
CA ILE A 464 20.66 -6.31 -10.10
C ILE A 464 21.48 -6.21 -11.40
N LEU A 465 21.52 -5.00 -11.96
CA LEU A 465 22.17 -4.70 -13.23
C LEU A 465 23.66 -4.40 -13.06
N ASP A 466 24.44 -4.63 -14.11
CA ASP A 466 25.87 -4.32 -14.16
C ASP A 466 26.11 -2.85 -14.59
N GLY A 467 26.53 -2.02 -13.64
CA GLY A 467 26.83 -0.60 -13.88
C GLY A 467 28.02 -0.36 -14.81
N SER A 468 28.84 -1.37 -15.10
CA SER A 468 29.94 -1.25 -16.05
C SER A 468 29.53 -1.46 -17.51
N THR A 469 28.27 -1.81 -17.76
CA THR A 469 27.72 -2.14 -19.08
C THR A 469 26.55 -1.23 -19.45
N PRO A 470 26.16 -1.18 -20.74
CA PRO A 470 24.99 -0.41 -21.16
C PRO A 470 23.67 -0.85 -20.53
N GLN A 471 23.58 -2.01 -19.86
CA GLN A 471 22.33 -2.49 -19.25
C GLN A 471 21.76 -1.50 -18.23
N ALA A 472 22.62 -0.76 -17.53
CA ALA A 472 22.24 0.25 -16.54
C ALA A 472 21.74 1.57 -17.17
N ASP A 473 22.08 1.84 -18.43
CA ASP A 473 21.71 3.09 -19.12
C ASP A 473 20.20 3.15 -19.42
N LYS A 474 19.65 4.38 -19.40
CA LYS A 474 18.27 4.69 -19.79
C LYS A 474 18.28 5.69 -20.93
N GLU A 475 17.80 5.28 -22.10
CA GLU A 475 17.84 6.09 -23.33
C GLU A 475 16.67 7.10 -23.43
N GLY A 476 15.99 7.34 -22.31
CA GLY A 476 14.79 8.17 -22.19
C GLY A 476 13.54 7.34 -21.92
N PHE A 477 12.39 7.86 -22.33
CA PHE A 477 11.09 7.29 -21.97
C PHE A 477 10.18 7.11 -23.18
N TYR A 478 9.21 6.19 -23.06
CA TYR A 478 8.11 6.09 -24.01
C TYR A 478 7.08 7.22 -23.79
N PRO A 479 6.42 7.71 -24.86
CA PRO A 479 5.32 8.66 -24.70
C PRO A 479 4.13 7.97 -24.04
N PHE A 480 3.32 8.72 -23.28
CA PHE A 480 2.13 8.19 -22.58
C PHE A 480 1.16 7.44 -23.51
N SER A 481 1.06 7.82 -24.78
CA SER A 481 0.23 7.12 -25.78
C SER A 481 0.65 5.67 -26.05
N ALA A 482 1.87 5.28 -25.67
CA ALA A 482 2.36 3.90 -25.76
C ALA A 482 1.97 3.05 -24.54
N ASN A 483 1.49 3.67 -23.45
CA ASN A 483 1.08 2.94 -22.26
C ASN A 483 -0.21 2.16 -22.51
N PRO A 484 -0.41 1.02 -21.81
CA PRO A 484 -1.69 0.32 -21.77
C PRO A 484 -2.82 1.26 -21.35
N GLN A 485 -3.89 1.27 -22.14
CA GLN A 485 -5.06 2.10 -21.91
C GLN A 485 -6.25 1.53 -22.65
N GLU A 486 -7.43 1.88 -22.18
CA GLU A 486 -8.68 1.45 -22.77
C GLU A 486 -9.80 2.45 -22.50
N GLU A 487 -10.59 2.72 -23.52
CA GLU A 487 -11.70 3.67 -23.46
C GLU A 487 -12.90 3.12 -24.20
N ASN A 488 -14.06 3.16 -23.55
CA ASN A 488 -15.34 2.73 -24.11
C ASN A 488 -15.29 1.41 -24.92
N PRO A 489 -14.71 0.32 -24.38
CA PRO A 489 -14.52 -0.88 -25.16
C PRO A 489 -15.83 -1.59 -25.46
N ALA A 490 -15.89 -2.24 -26.63
CA ALA A 490 -17.10 -2.92 -27.10
C ALA A 490 -17.64 -3.99 -26.14
N ARG A 491 -16.78 -4.59 -25.30
CA ARG A 491 -17.19 -5.57 -24.29
C ARG A 491 -17.98 -4.95 -23.12
N GLY A 492 -17.95 -3.62 -22.97
CA GLY A 492 -18.75 -2.88 -22.00
C GLY A 492 -18.30 -2.97 -20.55
N TYR A 493 -17.04 -3.33 -20.29
CA TYR A 493 -16.43 -3.28 -18.95
C TYR A 493 -14.91 -3.22 -19.02
N ILE A 494 -14.30 -2.69 -17.96
CA ILE A 494 -12.85 -2.67 -17.74
C ILE A 494 -12.60 -3.15 -16.30
N VAL A 495 -11.54 -3.93 -16.11
CA VAL A 495 -11.11 -4.42 -14.80
C VAL A 495 -9.62 -4.17 -14.62
N SER A 496 -9.24 -3.74 -13.42
CA SER A 496 -7.87 -3.59 -12.98
C SER A 496 -7.71 -4.26 -11.62
N ALA A 497 -6.76 -5.19 -11.53
CA ALA A 497 -6.45 -5.93 -10.30
C ALA A 497 -4.94 -6.21 -10.22
N ASN A 498 -4.12 -5.22 -10.61
CA ASN A 498 -2.66 -5.22 -10.55
C ASN A 498 -1.92 -6.31 -11.37
N PHE A 499 -2.64 -7.16 -12.12
CA PHE A 499 -2.03 -8.11 -13.05
C PHE A 499 -1.40 -7.39 -14.25
N GLN A 500 -0.43 -8.05 -14.88
CA GLN A 500 0.32 -7.50 -16.02
C GLN A 500 -0.60 -7.18 -17.21
N PRO A 501 -0.66 -5.92 -17.68
CA PRO A 501 -1.48 -5.57 -18.82
C PRO A 501 -0.77 -5.84 -20.16
N VAL A 502 -1.56 -5.86 -21.22
CA VAL A 502 -1.06 -5.97 -22.59
C VAL A 502 -0.66 -4.59 -23.10
N SER A 503 0.54 -4.50 -23.67
CA SER A 503 0.99 -3.28 -24.34
C SER A 503 0.27 -3.07 -25.69
N PRO A 504 -0.22 -1.85 -25.98
CA PRO A 504 -0.84 -1.53 -27.27
C PRO A 504 0.18 -1.50 -28.42
N THR A 505 1.47 -1.36 -28.13
CA THR A 505 2.56 -1.32 -29.13
C THR A 505 3.35 -2.62 -29.20
N GLY A 506 3.06 -3.58 -28.33
CA GLY A 506 3.83 -4.80 -28.16
C GLY A 506 5.13 -4.64 -27.37
N MET A 507 5.42 -3.45 -26.83
CA MET A 507 6.57 -3.26 -25.94
C MET A 507 6.45 -4.08 -24.65
N GLU A 508 7.57 -4.64 -24.20
CA GLU A 508 7.63 -5.26 -22.88
C GLU A 508 7.45 -4.19 -21.79
N ILE A 509 6.71 -4.54 -20.75
CA ILE A 509 6.51 -3.69 -19.57
C ILE A 509 6.90 -4.52 -18.35
N PRO A 510 8.21 -4.61 -18.03
CA PRO A 510 8.68 -5.25 -16.81
C PRO A 510 7.99 -4.65 -15.59
N GLY A 511 7.86 -5.44 -14.53
CA GLY A 511 7.13 -5.04 -13.35
C GLY A 511 6.97 -6.17 -12.36
N TYR A 512 6.43 -5.81 -11.20
CA TYR A 512 6.23 -6.67 -10.04
C TYR A 512 4.74 -6.95 -9.87
N TYR A 513 4.11 -7.46 -10.94
CA TYR A 513 2.66 -7.61 -11.04
C TYR A 513 2.14 -8.70 -10.10
N ASN A 514 0.93 -8.52 -9.58
CA ASN A 514 0.23 -9.59 -8.87
C ASN A 514 -0.09 -10.75 -9.83
N LEU A 515 -0.23 -11.94 -9.26
CA LEU A 515 -0.70 -13.12 -9.99
C LEU A 515 -2.06 -12.85 -10.64
N ALA A 516 -2.29 -13.42 -11.83
CA ALA A 516 -3.48 -13.11 -12.61
C ALA A 516 -4.79 -13.68 -12.02
N ASP A 517 -4.73 -14.64 -11.09
CA ASP A 517 -5.88 -15.38 -10.57
C ASP A 517 -7.03 -14.48 -10.09
N ARG A 518 -6.75 -13.48 -9.25
CA ARG A 518 -7.77 -12.53 -8.78
C ARG A 518 -8.40 -11.74 -9.94
N GLY A 519 -7.57 -11.25 -10.85
CA GLY A 519 -8.02 -10.56 -12.06
C GLY A 519 -8.85 -11.44 -12.99
N GLN A 520 -8.47 -12.71 -13.14
CA GLN A 520 -9.21 -13.70 -13.92
C GLN A 520 -10.56 -14.03 -13.29
N GLN A 521 -10.63 -14.13 -11.96
CA GLN A 521 -11.86 -14.37 -11.23
C GLN A 521 -12.84 -13.19 -11.37
N LEU A 522 -12.34 -11.95 -11.23
CA LEU A 522 -13.14 -10.75 -11.50
C LEU A 522 -13.61 -10.73 -12.97
N ASN A 523 -12.70 -10.99 -13.91
CA ASN A 523 -13.03 -11.01 -15.34
C ASN A 523 -14.07 -12.09 -15.67
N ARG A 524 -13.98 -13.29 -15.08
CA ARG A 524 -14.96 -14.37 -15.27
C ARG A 524 -16.37 -13.91 -14.92
N GLN A 525 -16.55 -13.32 -13.75
CA GLN A 525 -17.84 -12.80 -13.31
C GLN A 525 -18.29 -11.59 -14.14
N LEU A 526 -17.41 -10.61 -14.32
CA LEU A 526 -17.69 -9.41 -15.11
C LEU A 526 -17.96 -9.74 -16.58
N SER A 527 -17.49 -10.85 -17.13
CA SER A 527 -17.74 -11.24 -18.53
C SER A 527 -19.11 -11.87 -18.77
N ASP A 528 -19.84 -12.27 -17.71
CA ASP A 528 -21.14 -12.93 -17.85
C ASP A 528 -22.17 -11.95 -18.43
N LYS A 529 -22.67 -12.28 -19.63
CA LYS A 529 -23.64 -11.47 -20.37
C LYS A 529 -25.06 -11.56 -19.79
N ASN A 530 -25.33 -12.55 -18.95
CA ASN A 530 -26.63 -12.74 -18.30
C ASN A 530 -26.79 -11.85 -17.06
N VAL A 531 -25.68 -11.32 -16.53
CA VAL A 531 -25.70 -10.40 -15.40
C VAL A 531 -25.89 -8.96 -15.89
N LYS A 532 -26.98 -8.33 -15.44
CA LYS A 532 -27.16 -6.88 -15.49
C LYS A 532 -26.72 -6.30 -14.14
N TRP A 533 -25.68 -5.50 -14.18
CA TRP A 533 -24.97 -5.02 -12.99
C TRP A 533 -25.68 -3.83 -12.32
N ASP A 534 -25.48 -3.71 -11.02
CA ASP A 534 -25.95 -2.66 -10.12
C ASP A 534 -25.05 -2.64 -8.87
N ASN A 535 -25.35 -1.77 -7.90
CA ASN A 535 -24.57 -1.71 -6.65
C ASN A 535 -24.62 -3.02 -5.85
N GLU A 536 -25.76 -3.73 -5.79
CA GLU A 536 -25.88 -4.98 -5.03
C GLU A 536 -24.97 -6.09 -5.60
N SER A 537 -25.02 -6.30 -6.92
CA SER A 537 -24.13 -7.24 -7.62
C SER A 537 -22.66 -6.82 -7.55
N GLY A 538 -22.38 -5.51 -7.60
CA GLY A 538 -21.04 -4.96 -7.38
C GLY A 538 -20.50 -5.27 -5.98
N GLN A 539 -21.30 -5.08 -4.93
CA GLN A 539 -20.91 -5.39 -3.54
C GLN A 539 -20.62 -6.88 -3.36
N LYS A 540 -21.48 -7.76 -3.91
CA LYS A 540 -21.26 -9.21 -3.90
C LYS A 540 -19.94 -9.61 -4.57
N LEU A 541 -19.60 -8.97 -5.69
CA LEU A 541 -18.32 -9.21 -6.37
C LEU A 541 -17.13 -8.77 -5.50
N GLN A 542 -17.22 -7.58 -4.90
CA GLN A 542 -16.19 -7.00 -4.02
C GLN A 542 -15.93 -7.85 -2.77
N LEU A 543 -16.98 -8.47 -2.23
CA LEU A 543 -16.92 -9.35 -1.05
C LEU A 543 -16.61 -10.83 -1.37
N GLY A 544 -16.40 -11.17 -2.65
CA GLY A 544 -16.10 -12.54 -3.07
C GLY A 544 -14.80 -13.08 -2.46
N THR A 545 -14.82 -14.32 -1.97
CA THR A 545 -13.70 -14.95 -1.24
C THR A 545 -13.10 -16.17 -1.95
N THR A 546 -13.40 -16.37 -3.23
CA THR A 546 -13.00 -17.56 -3.99
C THR A 546 -11.84 -17.27 -4.93
N THR A 547 -10.89 -18.20 -5.02
CA THR A 547 -9.78 -18.21 -5.98
C THR A 547 -9.46 -19.62 -6.46
N ASP A 548 -9.01 -19.76 -7.71
CA ASP A 548 -8.57 -21.05 -8.26
C ASP A 548 -7.13 -21.41 -7.84
N TYR A 549 -6.42 -20.51 -7.15
CA TYR A 549 -5.01 -20.68 -6.76
C TYR A 549 -4.77 -21.99 -5.98
N GLY A 550 -5.52 -22.19 -4.89
CA GLY A 550 -5.37 -23.35 -4.02
C GLY A 550 -5.67 -24.67 -4.73
N PRO A 551 -6.85 -24.82 -5.37
CA PRO A 551 -7.15 -25.99 -6.18
C PRO A 551 -6.11 -26.29 -7.26
N ARG A 552 -5.61 -25.27 -7.96
CA ARG A 552 -4.57 -25.41 -9.01
C ARG A 552 -3.23 -25.88 -8.46
N LEU A 553 -2.81 -25.38 -7.29
CA LEU A 553 -1.59 -25.80 -6.61
C LEU A 553 -1.71 -27.23 -6.06
N LEU A 554 -2.86 -27.58 -5.48
CA LEU A 554 -3.11 -28.90 -4.88
C LEU A 554 -3.22 -30.01 -5.92
N ALA A 555 -3.78 -29.75 -7.10
CA ALA A 555 -4.05 -30.76 -8.13
C ALA A 555 -2.87 -31.73 -8.40
N PRO A 556 -1.63 -31.27 -8.66
CA PRO A 556 -0.48 -32.17 -8.85
C PRO A 556 0.05 -32.84 -7.57
N LEU A 557 -0.34 -32.37 -6.38
CA LEU A 557 0.12 -32.86 -5.07
C LEU A 557 -0.84 -33.87 -4.44
N LEU A 558 -2.13 -33.86 -4.81
CA LEU A 558 -3.14 -34.75 -4.26
C LEU A 558 -2.81 -36.25 -4.37
N PRO A 559 -2.30 -36.78 -5.51
CA PRO A 559 -1.90 -38.19 -5.58
C PRO A 559 -0.82 -38.54 -4.56
N VAL A 560 0.16 -37.64 -4.41
CA VAL A 560 1.28 -37.80 -3.48
C VAL A 560 0.80 -37.76 -2.02
N LEU A 561 -0.11 -36.86 -1.69
CA LEU A 561 -0.71 -36.78 -0.35
C LEU A 561 -1.51 -38.06 -0.02
N ARG A 562 -2.33 -38.56 -0.96
CA ARG A 562 -3.10 -39.79 -0.77
C ARG A 562 -2.22 -41.02 -0.53
N GLU A 563 -1.08 -41.09 -1.18
CA GLU A 563 -0.10 -42.18 -0.99
C GLU A 563 0.72 -42.00 0.30
N GLY A 564 1.03 -40.76 0.68
CA GLY A 564 1.91 -40.42 1.79
C GLY A 564 1.25 -40.40 3.18
N VAL A 565 -0.08 -40.26 3.24
CA VAL A 565 -0.87 -40.16 4.48
C VAL A 565 -1.52 -41.50 4.82
N SER A 566 -1.18 -42.08 5.98
CA SER A 566 -1.70 -43.39 6.41
C SER A 566 -2.78 -43.32 7.49
N ASP A 567 -2.89 -42.21 8.22
CA ASP A 567 -3.91 -42.03 9.26
C ASP A 567 -5.29 -41.80 8.60
N PRO A 568 -6.32 -42.62 8.91
CA PRO A 568 -7.66 -42.47 8.33
C PRO A 568 -8.32 -41.10 8.60
N ALA A 569 -8.04 -40.47 9.74
CA ALA A 569 -8.57 -39.15 10.07
C ALA A 569 -7.91 -38.06 9.22
N GLU A 570 -6.61 -38.16 8.99
CA GLU A 570 -5.88 -37.24 8.12
C GLU A 570 -6.26 -37.44 6.64
N LEU A 571 -6.43 -38.69 6.19
CA LEU A 571 -6.91 -38.98 4.83
C LEU A 571 -8.27 -38.35 4.54
N LYS A 572 -9.16 -38.29 5.54
CA LYS A 572 -10.44 -37.58 5.40
C LYS A 572 -10.24 -36.08 5.14
N LEU A 573 -9.23 -35.46 5.76
CA LEU A 573 -8.89 -34.05 5.53
C LEU A 573 -8.26 -33.85 4.14
N VAL A 574 -7.45 -34.79 3.66
CA VAL A 574 -6.93 -34.78 2.28
C VAL A 574 -8.07 -34.84 1.27
N GLU A 575 -9.07 -35.72 1.47
CA GLU A 575 -10.24 -35.78 0.57
C GLU A 575 -11.13 -34.54 0.67
N GLN A 576 -11.22 -33.93 1.84
CA GLN A 576 -11.91 -32.66 2.01
C GLN A 576 -11.20 -31.52 1.25
N LEU A 577 -9.86 -31.46 1.29
CA LEU A 577 -9.07 -30.54 0.46
C LEU A 577 -9.23 -30.83 -1.02
N ALA A 578 -9.32 -32.09 -1.43
CA ALA A 578 -9.51 -32.48 -2.82
C ALA A 578 -10.86 -32.01 -3.41
N GLN A 579 -11.87 -31.81 -2.56
CA GLN A 579 -13.20 -31.31 -2.93
C GLN A 579 -13.34 -29.79 -2.77
N TRP A 580 -12.35 -29.13 -2.17
CA TRP A 580 -12.42 -27.71 -1.87
C TRP A 580 -12.40 -26.86 -3.15
N THR A 581 -13.32 -25.90 -3.22
CA THR A 581 -13.49 -25.02 -4.37
C THR A 581 -12.66 -23.74 -4.30
N GLY A 582 -11.80 -23.59 -3.30
CA GLY A 582 -10.91 -22.43 -3.16
C GLY A 582 -11.56 -21.22 -2.48
N ASP A 583 -12.61 -21.41 -1.68
CA ASP A 583 -13.33 -20.36 -0.95
C ASP A 583 -12.86 -20.21 0.51
N TYR A 584 -12.96 -18.96 1.02
CA TYR A 584 -12.47 -18.55 2.34
C TYR A 584 -13.55 -17.90 3.23
N PRO A 585 -14.70 -18.55 3.50
CA PRO A 585 -15.59 -18.14 4.57
C PRO A 585 -14.97 -18.41 5.96
N LEU A 586 -15.52 -17.79 7.01
CA LEU A 586 -14.98 -17.85 8.37
C LEU A 586 -14.92 -19.28 8.95
N ASP A 587 -15.81 -20.17 8.52
CA ASP A 587 -15.93 -21.55 8.99
C ASP A 587 -15.14 -22.56 8.13
N SER A 588 -14.41 -22.11 7.11
CA SER A 588 -13.67 -22.99 6.20
C SER A 588 -12.49 -23.68 6.91
N ILE A 589 -12.60 -25.01 7.04
CA ILE A 589 -11.50 -25.87 7.53
C ILE A 589 -10.46 -26.08 6.41
N SER A 590 -10.92 -26.22 5.15
CA SER A 590 -10.06 -26.44 3.99
C SER A 590 -9.12 -25.26 3.74
N ALA A 591 -9.58 -24.03 3.94
CA ALA A 591 -8.74 -22.84 3.87
C ALA A 591 -7.60 -22.89 4.90
N THR A 592 -7.91 -23.18 6.17
CA THR A 592 -6.91 -23.32 7.24
C THR A 592 -5.87 -24.40 6.91
N LEU A 593 -6.34 -25.57 6.50
CA LEU A 593 -5.47 -26.68 6.10
C LEU A 593 -4.56 -26.30 4.94
N PHE A 594 -5.12 -25.71 3.88
CA PHE A 594 -4.37 -25.32 2.69
C PHE A 594 -3.31 -24.27 3.03
N ASN A 595 -3.64 -23.22 3.78
CA ASN A 595 -2.69 -22.15 4.10
C ASN A 595 -1.53 -22.65 4.97
N GLN A 596 -1.81 -23.54 5.94
CA GLN A 596 -0.75 -24.13 6.74
C GLN A 596 0.15 -25.04 5.89
N PHE A 597 -0.47 -25.86 5.02
CA PHE A 597 0.27 -26.72 4.11
C PHE A 597 1.11 -25.93 3.10
N LEU A 598 0.59 -24.81 2.58
CA LEU A 598 1.29 -23.92 1.65
C LEU A 598 2.59 -23.40 2.26
N PHE A 599 2.54 -22.88 3.49
CA PHE A 599 3.73 -22.41 4.19
C PHE A 599 4.73 -23.53 4.41
N ASN A 600 4.29 -24.67 4.96
CA ASN A 600 5.19 -25.79 5.26
C ASN A 600 5.76 -26.45 4.00
N LEU A 601 5.05 -26.38 2.86
CA LEU A 601 5.56 -26.82 1.56
C LEU A 601 6.69 -25.90 1.07
N ALA A 602 6.50 -24.58 1.15
CA ALA A 602 7.54 -23.62 0.82
C ALA A 602 8.76 -23.77 1.74
N ASP A 603 8.51 -23.93 3.05
CA ASP A 603 9.52 -24.13 4.08
C ASP A 603 10.40 -25.36 3.79
N ALA A 604 9.75 -26.50 3.59
CA ALA A 604 10.44 -27.77 3.36
C ALA A 604 11.16 -27.86 2.01
N ALA A 605 10.77 -27.04 1.02
CA ALA A 605 11.30 -27.09 -0.34
C ALA A 605 12.27 -25.94 -0.69
N MET A 606 12.41 -24.90 0.13
CA MET A 606 13.22 -23.73 -0.25
C MET A 606 14.12 -23.18 0.84
N ARG A 607 13.88 -23.55 2.12
CA ARG A 607 14.63 -22.95 3.22
C ARG A 607 16.09 -23.41 3.26
N ASP A 608 16.41 -24.63 2.84
CA ASP A 608 17.79 -25.12 2.91
C ASP A 608 18.71 -24.47 1.86
N GLU A 609 18.22 -24.14 0.66
CA GLU A 609 19.04 -23.45 -0.34
C GLU A 609 19.09 -21.93 -0.13
N LEU A 610 18.01 -21.33 0.37
CA LEU A 610 17.94 -19.89 0.63
C LEU A 610 18.52 -19.51 2.00
N GLY A 611 18.55 -20.45 2.95
CA GLY A 611 18.74 -20.15 4.36
C GLY A 611 17.59 -19.33 4.94
N ASN A 612 17.61 -19.12 6.26
CA ASN A 612 16.56 -18.35 6.95
C ASN A 612 16.39 -16.93 6.38
N ASP A 613 17.50 -16.33 6.02
CA ASP A 613 17.60 -14.92 5.67
C ASP A 613 16.91 -14.59 4.33
N PHE A 614 17.19 -15.33 3.25
CA PHE A 614 16.51 -15.12 1.97
C PHE A 614 15.14 -15.79 1.91
N PHE A 615 14.90 -16.86 2.67
CA PHE A 615 13.57 -17.45 2.76
C PHE A 615 12.56 -16.45 3.34
N GLU A 616 12.90 -15.76 4.43
CA GLU A 616 12.03 -14.73 5.00
C GLU A 616 11.82 -13.54 4.05
N THR A 617 12.82 -13.21 3.22
CA THR A 617 12.70 -12.19 2.16
C THR A 617 11.83 -12.65 1.00
N LEU A 618 11.78 -13.94 0.68
CA LEU A 618 10.94 -14.51 -0.37
C LEU A 618 9.45 -14.47 0.00
N LEU A 619 9.09 -14.83 1.24
CA LEU A 619 7.69 -14.97 1.68
C LEU A 619 6.76 -13.76 1.38
N PRO A 620 7.18 -12.48 1.51
CA PRO A 620 6.35 -11.33 1.17
C PRO A 620 6.42 -10.90 -0.31
N THR A 621 7.15 -11.62 -1.17
CA THR A 621 7.31 -11.23 -2.58
C THR A 621 6.22 -11.83 -3.46
N ARG A 622 5.82 -11.10 -4.51
CA ARG A 622 4.83 -11.60 -5.50
C ARG A 622 5.36 -12.75 -6.35
N VAL A 623 6.68 -12.95 -6.39
CA VAL A 623 7.27 -14.04 -7.18
C VAL A 623 7.04 -15.41 -6.54
N ILE A 624 6.80 -15.49 -5.22
CA ILE A 624 6.43 -16.77 -4.57
C ILE A 624 5.06 -17.28 -5.05
N ASP A 625 4.13 -16.37 -5.34
CA ASP A 625 2.78 -16.71 -5.78
C ASP A 625 2.82 -17.44 -7.13
N ALA A 626 3.66 -16.98 -8.05
CA ALA A 626 3.90 -17.68 -9.30
C ALA A 626 4.73 -18.96 -9.11
N ALA A 627 5.69 -18.96 -8.18
CA ALA A 627 6.63 -20.04 -7.95
C ALA A 627 5.98 -21.32 -7.41
N LEU A 628 5.13 -21.24 -6.39
CA LEU A 628 4.64 -22.44 -5.70
C LEU A 628 3.76 -23.35 -6.58
N PRO A 629 2.80 -22.85 -7.40
CA PRO A 629 2.08 -23.70 -8.33
C PRO A 629 2.98 -24.32 -9.41
N ARG A 630 4.02 -23.61 -9.87
CA ARG A 630 4.98 -24.10 -10.86
C ARG A 630 5.89 -25.17 -10.27
N LEU A 631 6.32 -24.99 -9.02
CA LEU A 631 7.06 -25.98 -8.25
C LEU A 631 6.21 -27.24 -8.09
N ALA A 632 4.97 -27.10 -7.61
CA ALA A 632 4.04 -28.22 -7.42
C ALA A 632 3.83 -29.05 -8.70
N ALA A 633 3.76 -28.40 -9.87
CA ALA A 633 3.64 -29.05 -11.17
C ALA A 633 4.95 -29.69 -11.70
N SER A 634 6.11 -29.26 -11.19
CA SER A 634 7.44 -29.69 -11.66
C SER A 634 8.03 -30.76 -10.76
N ALA A 635 7.68 -32.04 -10.99
CA ALA A 635 8.12 -33.15 -10.14
C ALA A 635 9.66 -33.31 -10.05
N ASP A 636 10.38 -32.91 -11.09
CA ASP A 636 11.85 -33.02 -11.19
C ASP A 636 12.59 -31.71 -10.81
N SER A 637 11.89 -30.77 -10.16
CA SER A 637 12.49 -29.49 -9.74
C SER A 637 13.67 -29.71 -8.79
N PRO A 638 14.77 -28.94 -8.91
CA PRO A 638 15.87 -29.04 -7.97
C PRO A 638 15.50 -28.64 -6.54
N TRP A 639 14.47 -27.81 -6.35
CA TRP A 639 13.90 -27.39 -5.06
C TRP A 639 13.30 -28.55 -4.22
N TRP A 640 13.21 -29.77 -4.74
CA TRP A 640 12.77 -30.92 -3.93
C TRP A 640 13.91 -31.59 -3.16
N ASP A 641 15.16 -31.28 -3.49
CA ASP A 641 16.36 -31.90 -2.91
C ASP A 641 16.80 -31.15 -1.65
N ASN A 642 16.82 -31.81 -0.49
CA ASN A 642 17.27 -31.16 0.74
C ASN A 642 18.80 -31.32 0.87
N ARG A 643 19.52 -30.22 0.66
CA ARG A 643 21.00 -30.21 0.63
C ARG A 643 21.65 -30.51 1.99
N ASN A 644 20.85 -30.58 3.07
CA ASN A 644 21.32 -30.96 4.40
C ASN A 644 21.26 -32.47 4.67
N THR A 645 20.72 -33.27 3.76
CA THR A 645 20.69 -34.74 3.89
C THR A 645 21.74 -35.38 2.98
N SER A 646 21.99 -36.68 3.17
CA SER A 646 22.94 -37.43 2.35
C SER A 646 22.31 -38.03 1.08
N GLY A 647 20.98 -38.07 1.02
CA GLY A 647 20.22 -38.60 -0.11
C GLY A 647 19.63 -37.46 -0.94
N LYS A 648 19.09 -37.77 -2.11
CA LYS A 648 18.30 -36.81 -2.88
C LYS A 648 16.82 -37.05 -2.62
N GLU A 649 16.17 -36.15 -1.90
CA GLU A 649 14.73 -36.21 -1.67
C GLU A 649 13.95 -35.99 -2.97
N THR A 650 12.76 -36.58 -3.01
CA THR A 650 11.79 -36.39 -4.07
C THR A 650 10.68 -35.45 -3.61
N ARG A 651 9.88 -34.94 -4.56
CA ARG A 651 8.63 -34.24 -4.25
C ARG A 651 7.75 -34.99 -3.24
N ALA A 652 7.73 -36.32 -3.30
CA ALA A 652 6.92 -37.13 -2.39
C ALA A 652 7.42 -37.07 -0.94
N ASP A 653 8.73 -37.09 -0.76
CA ASP A 653 9.36 -36.98 0.56
C ASP A 653 9.09 -35.60 1.17
N THR A 654 9.31 -34.52 0.40
CA THR A 654 9.10 -33.13 0.84
C THR A 654 7.63 -32.85 1.17
N VAL A 655 6.69 -33.29 0.31
CA VAL A 655 5.24 -33.12 0.55
C VAL A 655 4.80 -33.83 1.83
N LYS A 656 5.33 -35.02 2.11
CA LYS A 656 5.04 -35.76 3.34
C LYS A 656 5.54 -35.01 4.58
N VAL A 657 6.76 -34.48 4.53
CA VAL A 657 7.31 -33.65 5.62
C VAL A 657 6.45 -32.41 5.86
N ALA A 658 6.09 -31.70 4.79
CA ALA A 658 5.24 -30.51 4.86
C ALA A 658 3.85 -30.82 5.45
N TRP A 659 3.23 -31.93 5.06
CA TRP A 659 1.94 -32.36 5.60
C TRP A 659 2.01 -32.65 7.11
N GLN A 660 3.00 -33.44 7.54
CA GLN A 660 3.19 -33.77 8.95
C GLN A 660 3.43 -32.53 9.82
N ALA A 661 4.27 -31.60 9.34
CA ALA A 661 4.49 -30.32 10.00
C ALA A 661 3.20 -29.49 10.11
N SER A 662 2.33 -29.57 9.10
CA SER A 662 1.05 -28.85 9.08
C SER A 662 0.08 -29.38 10.13
N MET A 663 -0.06 -30.70 10.20
CA MET A 663 -0.92 -31.34 11.19
C MET A 663 -0.42 -31.08 12.62
N ALA A 664 0.88 -31.18 12.85
CA ALA A 664 1.48 -30.88 14.16
C ALA A 664 1.22 -29.42 14.59
N HIS A 665 1.40 -28.47 13.67
CA HIS A 665 1.19 -27.05 13.95
C HIS A 665 -0.27 -26.71 14.24
N LEU A 666 -1.21 -27.22 13.43
CA LEU A 666 -2.64 -26.97 13.62
C LEU A 666 -3.17 -27.62 14.90
N ASN A 667 -2.75 -28.85 15.22
CA ASN A 667 -3.09 -29.52 16.48
C ASN A 667 -2.64 -28.69 17.69
N THR A 668 -1.44 -28.12 17.63
CA THR A 668 -0.88 -27.30 18.72
C THR A 668 -1.59 -25.95 18.83
N THR A 669 -1.90 -25.33 17.70
CA THR A 669 -2.40 -23.94 17.64
C THR A 669 -3.92 -23.86 17.84
N LEU A 670 -4.69 -24.77 17.25
CA LEU A 670 -6.15 -24.74 17.22
C LEU A 670 -6.80 -25.93 17.96
N GLY A 671 -5.99 -26.82 18.53
CA GLY A 671 -6.44 -28.01 19.27
C GLY A 671 -6.55 -29.26 18.41
N ALA A 672 -6.73 -30.41 19.06
CA ALA A 672 -6.71 -31.74 18.42
C ALA A 672 -7.97 -32.08 17.60
N ASP A 673 -9.07 -31.35 17.79
CA ASP A 673 -10.30 -31.55 17.03
C ASP A 673 -10.27 -30.70 15.75
N SER A 674 -10.11 -31.34 14.60
CA SER A 674 -10.04 -30.65 13.30
C SER A 674 -11.32 -29.91 12.93
N ALA A 675 -12.47 -30.22 13.55
CA ALA A 675 -13.68 -29.42 13.39
C ALA A 675 -13.54 -28.00 13.97
N GLN A 676 -12.55 -27.78 14.85
CA GLN A 676 -12.26 -26.45 15.41
C GLN A 676 -11.34 -25.60 14.53
N TRP A 677 -10.79 -26.15 13.44
CA TRP A 677 -9.80 -25.48 12.57
C TRP A 677 -10.43 -24.50 11.58
N GLN A 678 -11.40 -23.72 12.05
CA GLN A 678 -12.13 -22.73 11.27
C GLN A 678 -11.23 -21.53 10.94
N TRP A 679 -11.24 -21.10 9.67
CA TRP A 679 -10.43 -19.99 9.16
C TRP A 679 -10.46 -18.75 10.06
N GLY A 680 -11.66 -18.29 10.46
CA GLY A 680 -11.86 -17.08 11.25
C GLY A 680 -11.28 -17.11 12.68
N LYS A 681 -10.86 -18.28 13.18
CA LYS A 681 -10.15 -18.37 14.47
C LYS A 681 -8.66 -18.10 14.35
N ALA A 682 -8.08 -18.31 13.17
CA ALA A 682 -6.68 -18.11 12.89
C ALA A 682 -6.43 -16.86 12.04
N HIS A 683 -7.39 -16.46 11.21
CA HIS A 683 -7.30 -15.31 10.31
C HIS A 683 -8.12 -14.13 10.86
N THR A 684 -7.43 -13.17 11.46
CA THR A 684 -8.06 -12.07 12.20
C THR A 684 -7.47 -10.72 11.85
N LEU A 685 -8.31 -9.70 11.75
CA LEU A 685 -7.94 -8.31 11.53
C LEU A 685 -7.88 -7.52 12.84
N THR A 686 -6.75 -6.89 13.11
CA THR A 686 -6.62 -5.86 14.15
C THR A 686 -6.06 -4.61 13.51
N HIS A 687 -6.75 -3.48 13.66
CA HIS A 687 -6.26 -2.18 13.21
C HIS A 687 -5.30 -1.63 14.24
N GLY A 688 -4.00 -1.63 13.92
CA GLY A 688 -2.95 -1.18 14.81
C GLY A 688 -2.75 0.33 14.80
N HIS A 689 -2.59 0.93 15.98
CA HIS A 689 -2.10 2.29 16.15
C HIS A 689 -0.60 2.28 16.48
N PRO A 690 0.23 3.26 16.04
CA PRO A 690 1.67 3.27 16.34
C PRO A 690 2.02 3.15 17.84
N LEU A 691 1.26 3.81 18.72
CA LEU A 691 1.43 3.67 20.18
C LEU A 691 0.90 2.34 20.74
N GLY A 692 0.00 1.66 20.02
CA GLY A 692 -0.56 0.36 20.40
C GLY A 692 0.37 -0.82 20.15
N THR A 693 1.61 -0.58 19.70
CA THR A 693 2.66 -1.60 19.58
C THR A 693 3.22 -2.04 20.94
N GLN A 694 3.03 -1.23 21.99
CA GLN A 694 3.55 -1.49 23.34
C GLN A 694 2.44 -2.01 24.25
N LYS A 695 2.73 -3.02 25.07
CA LYS A 695 1.80 -3.48 26.11
C LYS A 695 1.84 -2.59 27.35
N PRO A 696 0.70 -2.18 27.97
CA PRO A 696 -0.69 -2.55 27.69
C PRO A 696 -1.46 -1.55 26.78
N LEU A 697 -0.76 -0.68 26.03
CA LEU A 697 -1.39 0.36 25.19
C LEU A 697 -2.16 -0.21 24.00
N GLU A 698 -1.86 -1.44 23.57
CA GLU A 698 -2.60 -2.14 22.51
C GLU A 698 -4.10 -2.19 22.79
N ARG A 699 -4.49 -2.30 24.07
CA ARG A 699 -5.90 -2.40 24.50
C ARG A 699 -6.65 -1.08 24.43
N ILE A 700 -5.93 0.03 24.30
CA ILE A 700 -6.50 1.39 24.30
C ILE A 700 -6.61 1.90 22.87
N PHE A 701 -5.59 1.66 22.05
CA PHE A 701 -5.49 2.26 20.72
C PHE A 701 -5.77 1.30 19.57
N ASN A 702 -5.65 -0.02 19.73
CA ASN A 702 -5.94 -0.94 18.63
C ASN A 702 -7.44 -1.28 18.59
N VAL A 703 -7.96 -1.48 17.38
CA VAL A 703 -9.37 -1.86 17.15
C VAL A 703 -9.41 -3.30 16.63
N GLY A 704 -10.17 -4.17 17.29
CA GLY A 704 -10.22 -5.62 17.03
C GLY A 704 -9.63 -6.47 18.17
N PRO A 705 -9.34 -7.76 17.94
CA PRO A 705 -9.35 -8.47 16.65
C PRO A 705 -10.77 -8.85 16.17
N PHE A 706 -10.96 -8.88 14.86
CA PHE A 706 -12.17 -9.39 14.19
C PHE A 706 -11.84 -10.62 13.34
N ALA A 707 -12.68 -11.65 13.36
CA ALA A 707 -12.56 -12.78 12.44
C ALA A 707 -12.78 -12.30 10.99
N ALA A 708 -11.85 -12.62 10.08
CA ALA A 708 -11.81 -12.03 8.75
C ALA A 708 -12.05 -13.08 7.64
N PRO A 709 -13.09 -12.94 6.80
CA PRO A 709 -13.27 -13.78 5.61
C PRO A 709 -12.31 -13.34 4.50
N GLY A 710 -12.21 -14.11 3.42
CA GLY A 710 -11.27 -13.82 2.34
C GLY A 710 -9.83 -14.15 2.72
N THR A 711 -8.91 -13.82 1.82
CA THR A 711 -7.48 -14.17 1.94
C THR A 711 -6.65 -13.38 0.92
N HIS A 712 -5.37 -13.73 0.78
CA HIS A 712 -4.50 -13.28 -0.30
C HIS A 712 -5.04 -13.67 -1.70
N GLU A 713 -5.05 -12.71 -2.63
CA GLU A 713 -5.43 -12.89 -4.06
C GLU A 713 -6.86 -13.42 -4.33
N VAL A 714 -7.83 -12.99 -3.52
CA VAL A 714 -9.27 -13.04 -3.83
C VAL A 714 -9.84 -11.61 -3.97
N PRO A 715 -11.06 -11.41 -4.52
CA PRO A 715 -11.68 -10.07 -4.57
C PRO A 715 -11.69 -9.36 -3.20
N ASN A 716 -12.20 -10.03 -2.15
CA ASN A 716 -12.12 -9.56 -0.77
C ASN A 716 -10.75 -9.86 -0.16
N ASN A 717 -9.73 -9.12 -0.59
CA ASN A 717 -8.31 -9.40 -0.34
C ASN A 717 -7.86 -9.02 1.08
N LEU A 718 -8.49 -9.58 2.11
CA LEU A 718 -8.04 -9.47 3.50
C LEU A 718 -6.85 -10.41 3.67
N SER A 719 -5.64 -9.87 3.49
CA SER A 719 -4.43 -10.66 3.26
C SER A 719 -3.50 -10.71 4.48
N ALA A 720 -2.85 -11.86 4.63
CA ALA A 720 -1.79 -12.12 5.60
C ALA A 720 -0.52 -12.62 4.89
N LYS A 721 0.64 -12.42 5.51
CA LYS A 721 1.91 -12.98 5.03
C LYS A 721 1.81 -14.51 4.97
N ILE A 722 2.41 -15.15 3.95
CA ILE A 722 2.62 -16.59 3.95
C ILE A 722 3.48 -16.97 5.16
N GLY A 723 2.91 -17.77 6.05
CA GLY A 723 3.48 -18.08 7.36
C GLY A 723 2.67 -19.16 8.07
N PRO A 724 3.11 -19.63 9.23
CA PRO A 724 2.33 -20.55 10.06
C PRO A 724 1.18 -19.82 10.76
N ALA A 725 0.07 -20.52 11.04
CA ALA A 725 -1.04 -19.96 11.81
C ALA A 725 -0.60 -19.49 13.21
N PRO A 726 -1.23 -18.45 13.80
CA PRO A 726 -2.31 -17.64 13.25
C PRO A 726 -1.83 -16.65 12.17
N TRP A 727 -2.76 -16.24 11.31
CA TRP A 727 -2.55 -15.34 10.17
C TRP A 727 -3.18 -13.97 10.44
N PRO A 728 -2.46 -13.04 11.08
CA PRO A 728 -2.97 -11.68 11.25
C PRO A 728 -3.12 -11.01 9.87
N VAL A 729 -4.31 -10.47 9.60
CA VAL A 729 -4.56 -9.65 8.42
C VAL A 729 -3.75 -8.37 8.56
N THR A 730 -2.92 -8.09 7.55
CA THR A 730 -2.03 -6.92 7.54
C THR A 730 -2.52 -5.86 6.57
N TYR A 731 -3.05 -6.25 5.41
CA TYR A 731 -3.57 -5.33 4.39
C TYR A 731 -4.85 -5.86 3.75
N GLY A 732 -5.60 -4.96 3.13
CA GLY A 732 -6.82 -5.27 2.39
C GLY A 732 -7.56 -3.99 1.99
N PRO A 733 -8.84 -4.09 1.57
CA PRO A 733 -9.66 -2.93 1.15
C PRO A 733 -9.64 -1.77 2.15
N SER A 734 -8.81 -0.76 1.89
CA SER A 734 -8.61 0.42 2.75
C SER A 734 -9.79 1.39 2.72
N THR A 735 -10.65 1.24 1.73
CA THR A 735 -12.03 1.72 1.64
C THR A 735 -12.72 0.84 0.58
N ARG A 736 -14.05 0.79 0.54
CA ARG A 736 -14.79 0.16 -0.57
C ARG A 736 -15.80 1.15 -1.11
N ARG A 737 -15.88 1.31 -2.43
CA ARG A 737 -16.75 2.29 -3.10
C ARG A 737 -17.52 1.66 -4.25
N LEU A 738 -18.80 2.02 -4.38
CA LEU A 738 -19.68 1.66 -5.50
C LEU A 738 -20.53 2.87 -5.92
N ILE A 739 -20.48 3.23 -7.20
CA ILE A 739 -21.15 4.42 -7.74
C ILE A 739 -21.92 4.01 -9.00
N ASP A 740 -23.23 4.21 -8.99
CA ASP A 740 -24.06 4.16 -10.19
C ASP A 740 -24.29 5.57 -10.69
N PHE A 741 -23.83 5.89 -11.90
CA PHE A 741 -24.01 7.24 -12.45
C PHE A 741 -25.44 7.54 -12.95
N ALA A 742 -26.40 6.64 -12.75
CA ALA A 742 -27.82 6.99 -12.76
C ALA A 742 -28.26 7.67 -11.47
N ASP A 743 -27.59 7.37 -10.35
CA ASP A 743 -27.89 7.92 -9.03
C ASP A 743 -26.61 8.05 -8.17
N PRO A 744 -25.66 8.91 -8.59
CA PRO A 744 -24.37 9.03 -7.92
C PRO A 744 -24.48 9.61 -6.50
N ALA A 745 -25.60 10.25 -6.16
CA ALA A 745 -25.86 10.79 -4.82
C ALA A 745 -26.16 9.71 -3.76
N HIS A 746 -26.53 8.50 -4.20
CA HIS A 746 -26.71 7.33 -3.34
C HIS A 746 -25.58 6.31 -3.54
N SER A 747 -24.36 6.78 -3.79
CA SER A 747 -23.19 5.93 -3.85
C SER A 747 -22.88 5.30 -2.49
N LEU A 748 -22.26 4.13 -2.51
CA LEU A 748 -21.93 3.36 -1.31
C LEU A 748 -20.44 3.48 -0.98
N THR A 749 -20.13 3.59 0.30
CA THR A 749 -18.78 3.69 0.86
C THR A 749 -18.65 3.04 2.24
N ILE A 750 -17.43 2.67 2.63
CA ILE A 750 -17.07 2.29 4.00
C ILE A 750 -15.57 2.50 4.24
N ASN A 751 -15.20 2.98 5.44
CA ASN A 751 -13.82 2.95 5.95
C ASN A 751 -13.61 1.77 6.92
N PRO A 752 -12.40 1.21 7.03
CA PRO A 752 -12.14 0.04 7.89
C PRO A 752 -12.28 0.28 9.39
N VAL A 753 -12.08 1.53 9.81
CA VAL A 753 -12.37 2.06 11.14
C VAL A 753 -13.08 3.40 10.94
N GLY A 754 -13.20 4.23 11.97
CA GLY A 754 -13.88 5.51 11.85
C GLY A 754 -13.08 6.61 11.11
N GLN A 755 -13.70 7.79 11.05
CA GLN A 755 -13.18 8.98 10.38
C GLN A 755 -12.10 9.71 11.20
N SER A 756 -12.10 9.60 12.53
CA SER A 756 -11.20 10.32 13.43
C SER A 756 -9.99 9.50 13.85
N GLY A 757 -8.84 10.15 13.97
CA GLY A 757 -7.65 9.58 14.62
C GLY A 757 -7.47 9.99 16.06
N VAL A 758 -8.43 10.73 16.64
CA VAL A 758 -8.36 11.17 18.03
C VAL A 758 -8.84 10.05 18.95
N PRO A 759 -8.01 9.57 19.90
CA PRO A 759 -8.43 8.53 20.84
C PRO A 759 -9.68 8.92 21.64
N PHE A 760 -10.58 7.95 21.82
CA PHE A 760 -11.88 8.09 22.49
C PHE A 760 -12.89 9.03 21.79
N ASP A 761 -12.58 9.55 20.61
CA ASP A 761 -13.60 10.19 19.78
C ASP A 761 -14.62 9.15 19.33
N ARG A 762 -15.89 9.55 19.24
CA ARG A 762 -16.97 8.65 18.84
C ARG A 762 -16.81 8.11 17.41
N HIS A 763 -16.00 8.75 16.57
CA HIS A 763 -15.72 8.32 15.19
C HIS A 763 -14.31 7.72 15.07
N TYR A 764 -13.76 7.16 16.14
CA TYR A 764 -12.47 6.46 16.11
C TYR A 764 -12.59 5.08 15.43
N ASP A 765 -13.64 4.34 15.77
CA ASP A 765 -13.86 2.93 15.39
C ASP A 765 -15.31 2.63 14.96
N ASP A 766 -16.16 3.64 14.79
CA ASP A 766 -17.61 3.50 14.56
C ASP A 766 -18.03 2.78 13.27
N GLN A 767 -17.08 2.44 12.39
CA GLN A 767 -17.31 1.69 11.16
C GLN A 767 -16.71 0.28 11.17
N SER A 768 -15.93 -0.11 12.18
CA SER A 768 -15.11 -1.33 12.11
C SER A 768 -15.91 -2.64 12.06
N GLU A 769 -17.01 -2.72 12.81
CA GLU A 769 -17.91 -3.89 12.77
C GLU A 769 -18.62 -3.99 11.42
N ALA A 770 -19.23 -2.90 10.95
CA ALA A 770 -19.87 -2.84 9.65
C ALA A 770 -18.90 -3.20 8.51
N TYR A 771 -17.66 -2.71 8.58
CA TYR A 771 -16.64 -3.00 7.58
C TYR A 771 -16.31 -4.50 7.47
N ILE A 772 -16.10 -5.17 8.60
CA ILE A 772 -15.72 -6.59 8.59
C ILE A 772 -16.90 -7.50 8.22
N GLU A 773 -18.13 -7.06 8.53
CA GLU A 773 -19.38 -7.71 8.11
C GLU A 773 -19.73 -7.44 6.63
N GLY A 774 -19.01 -6.54 5.95
CA GLY A 774 -19.22 -6.20 4.54
C GLY A 774 -20.39 -5.23 4.30
N VAL A 775 -20.82 -4.49 5.33
CA VAL A 775 -21.87 -3.46 5.26
C VAL A 775 -21.29 -2.14 4.78
N TYR A 776 -21.99 -1.49 3.83
CA TYR A 776 -21.59 -0.21 3.26
C TYR A 776 -22.62 0.87 3.63
N TYR A 777 -22.16 2.10 3.76
CA TYR A 777 -22.98 3.28 4.03
C TYR A 777 -23.15 4.14 2.79
N GLN A 778 -24.16 5.00 2.78
CA GLN A 778 -24.35 5.99 1.72
C GLN A 778 -23.35 7.15 1.88
N ALA A 779 -22.78 7.63 0.79
CA ALA A 779 -22.07 8.92 0.75
C ALA A 779 -23.04 10.04 0.37
N TYR A 780 -23.21 11.05 1.24
CA TYR A 780 -24.15 12.14 0.99
C TYR A 780 -23.54 13.27 0.14
N LEU A 781 -24.17 13.53 -1.02
CA LEU A 781 -23.83 14.65 -1.91
C LEU A 781 -24.94 15.73 -1.93
N ASN A 782 -26.21 15.34 -1.96
CA ASN A 782 -27.32 16.29 -2.06
C ASN A 782 -27.49 17.10 -0.76
N ASP A 783 -27.75 18.41 -0.87
CA ASP A 783 -27.88 19.29 0.30
C ASP A 783 -29.01 18.88 1.26
N GLU A 784 -30.10 18.31 0.73
CA GLU A 784 -31.20 17.78 1.54
C GLU A 784 -30.75 16.61 2.42
N GLU A 785 -30.05 15.64 1.85
CA GLU A 785 -29.56 14.45 2.56
C GLU A 785 -28.44 14.81 3.53
N VAL A 786 -27.52 15.69 3.11
CA VAL A 786 -26.50 16.26 3.99
C VAL A 786 -27.18 16.93 5.19
N THR A 787 -28.23 17.73 4.96
CA THR A 787 -28.95 18.42 6.04
C THR A 787 -29.67 17.43 6.96
N ALA A 788 -30.36 16.43 6.41
CA ALA A 788 -31.08 15.40 7.18
C ALA A 788 -30.14 14.56 8.07
N ASN A 789 -28.91 14.34 7.62
CA ASN A 789 -27.93 13.50 8.29
C ASN A 789 -26.90 14.29 9.12
N THR A 790 -26.93 15.63 9.05
CA THR A 790 -26.08 16.49 9.89
C THR A 790 -26.34 16.26 11.37
N ARG A 791 -25.29 15.98 12.15
CA ARG A 791 -25.31 15.87 13.62
C ARG A 791 -24.72 17.09 14.31
N SER A 792 -23.80 17.79 13.65
CA SER A 792 -23.23 19.04 14.17
C SER A 792 -22.78 19.96 13.04
N THR A 793 -22.69 21.26 13.34
CA THR A 793 -22.26 22.29 12.37
C THR A 793 -21.23 23.21 12.98
N LEU A 794 -20.08 23.32 12.31
CA LEU A 794 -19.03 24.28 12.58
C LEU A 794 -19.06 25.38 11.52
N LYS A 795 -19.03 26.64 11.92
CA LYS A 795 -18.86 27.78 11.01
C LYS A 795 -17.47 28.38 11.19
N LEU A 796 -16.71 28.43 10.10
CA LEU A 796 -15.44 29.14 10.07
C LEU A 796 -15.70 30.54 9.52
N LEU A 797 -15.40 31.54 10.33
CA LEU A 797 -15.66 32.95 10.02
C LEU A 797 -14.35 33.66 9.72
N PRO A 798 -14.33 34.65 8.81
CA PRO A 798 -13.17 35.53 8.67
C PRO A 798 -12.80 36.16 10.01
N ALA A 799 -11.54 36.02 10.40
CA ALA A 799 -11.04 36.73 11.57
C ALA A 799 -11.21 38.24 11.36
N ARG A 800 -11.77 38.93 12.34
CA ARG A 800 -11.84 40.40 12.30
C ARG A 800 -10.40 40.92 12.33
N SER A 801 -10.03 41.70 11.33
CA SER A 801 -8.79 42.47 11.35
C SER A 801 -8.77 43.27 12.65
N GLY A 802 -7.88 42.91 13.57
CA GLY A 802 -7.63 43.71 14.77
C GLY A 802 -7.23 45.11 14.32
N GLN A 803 -7.98 46.12 14.76
CA GLN A 803 -7.52 47.50 14.76
C GLN A 803 -6.36 47.67 15.74
#